data_AF-A8Y1C2-F1
#
_entry.id   AF-A8Y1C2-F1
#
_cell.length_a   1.000
_cell.length_b   1.000
_cell.length_c   1.000
_cell.angle_alpha   90.00
_cell.angle_beta   90.00
_cell.angle_gamma   90.00
#
_symmetry.space_group_name_H-M   'P 1'
#
loop_
_entity.id
_entity.type
_entity.pdbx_description
1 polymer ?
#
loop_
_entity_poly.entity_id
_entity_poly.type
_entity_poly.pdbx_seq_one_letter_code
_entity_poly.pdbx_strand_id
1 'polypeptide(L)'
;KVLLQFHSICMGQLSKLEEYLETRSYRMKKQVIAEYEKQIEKKNSTPRVSRGTSGGDEMKRTERVKKEMRLEKADVEKVEGLVVSAARKAIQSAFQALSCISQLEDDEEAIRTSSLIVFPLIDVIYKYETDPGVVEALKDHSKTALPSKLWLCATSHLASKCFAIEKTPISRYLSQILCHLVYDYPYHVLHTILMYEFDKNGAQVREFLRNIYSVKTKRDVDKLREVVAMMREAHVAYREIAKLQVKENIRIQRVERDGKTMLVWPRDLKIFKCKLDQLPIPTISQKIGAPGDLSTSNLITWRSYKDVFLLADGLSSPIIWEIQGSDGRWYKSVWKKEDVRQDVLVEQMFDVTNNMLEKRTLRTYNVVPLDTECGIIEFCGGSVSLKELLCGTNREGGLHKEMCSHEPSATQASRMMKEVQSDTSEMRRRVFVEVCQQYSPVFRHFFYRQFPTAQIWRQKIDTYRQSLATWSVVCYMVGLGDRHASNILFDQKECTFVHIDLGMILEYSKRSLPVPEQVPFRITRDVLDPLLIEGIENGRLAEDCTKIMEKLKENNKVILGVASAILRETMSNFREAEQSSGRPSYISEMAIGRLRDKLRGTDDGVTAQSSNLQIRRLLRDATSSDNLSRMFFGWMPFL
;
A
#
# COMPACT_ATOMS: atom_id res chain seq x y z
N LYS A 1 9.05 23.20 -11.83
CA LYS A 1 8.62 22.54 -13.09
C LYS A 1 9.79 22.04 -13.94
N VAL A 2 10.72 22.90 -14.39
CA VAL A 2 11.90 22.47 -15.20
C VAL A 2 12.70 21.37 -14.50
N LEU A 3 13.05 21.54 -13.22
CA LEU A 3 13.78 20.51 -12.45
C LEU A 3 12.99 19.22 -12.25
N LEU A 4 11.66 19.27 -12.21
CA LEU A 4 10.82 18.07 -12.14
C LEU A 4 10.88 17.28 -13.45
N GLN A 5 10.82 17.97 -14.59
CA GLN A 5 10.99 17.36 -15.90
C GLN A 5 12.41 16.80 -16.06
N PHE A 6 13.42 17.55 -15.64
CA PHE A 6 14.81 17.08 -15.65
C PHE A 6 14.99 15.82 -14.79
N HIS A 7 14.46 15.82 -13.57
CA HIS A 7 14.48 14.64 -12.70
C HIS A 7 13.76 13.44 -13.33
N SER A 8 12.59 13.66 -13.94
CA SER A 8 11.86 12.63 -14.68
C SER A 8 12.70 12.04 -15.82
N ILE A 9 13.44 12.87 -16.57
CA ILE A 9 14.37 12.40 -17.62
C ILE A 9 15.50 11.57 -17.01
N CYS A 10 16.12 12.02 -15.91
CA CYS A 10 17.17 11.26 -15.23
C CYS A 10 16.67 9.89 -14.74
N MET A 11 15.48 9.84 -14.14
CA MET A 11 14.84 8.59 -13.72
C MET A 11 14.52 7.69 -14.93
N GLY A 12 14.06 8.26 -16.04
CA GLY A 12 13.81 7.54 -17.28
C GLY A 12 15.08 6.92 -17.88
N GLN A 13 16.21 7.64 -17.83
CA GLN A 13 17.51 7.12 -18.27
C GLN A 13 17.99 5.97 -17.39
N LEU A 14 17.95 6.15 -16.06
CA LEU A 14 18.29 5.09 -15.11
C LEU A 14 17.45 3.84 -15.37
N SER A 15 16.14 4.02 -15.49
CA SER A 15 15.22 2.91 -15.75
C SER A 15 15.56 2.14 -17.03
N LYS A 16 15.84 2.83 -18.14
CA LYS A 16 16.16 2.16 -19.41
C LYS A 16 17.43 1.32 -19.30
N LEU A 17 18.42 1.82 -18.55
CA LEU A 17 19.65 1.09 -18.28
C LEU A 17 19.40 -0.13 -17.39
N GLU A 18 18.60 0.02 -16.33
CA GLU A 18 18.22 -1.09 -15.46
C GLU A 18 17.41 -2.16 -16.19
N GLU A 19 16.50 -1.76 -17.07
CA GLU A 19 15.76 -2.67 -17.95
C GLU A 19 16.71 -3.42 -18.89
N TYR A 20 17.74 -2.75 -19.41
CA TYR A 20 18.77 -3.41 -20.21
C TYR A 20 19.51 -4.50 -19.42
N LEU A 21 19.83 -4.27 -18.14
CA LEU A 21 20.45 -5.28 -17.26
C LEU A 21 19.57 -6.53 -17.10
N GLU A 22 18.25 -6.37 -17.19
CA GLU A 22 17.31 -7.49 -17.09
C GLU A 22 17.18 -8.28 -18.40
N THR A 23 17.67 -7.76 -19.53
CA THR A 23 17.53 -8.43 -20.84
C THR A 23 18.29 -9.75 -20.92
N ARG A 24 17.80 -10.66 -21.77
CA ARG A 24 18.50 -11.90 -22.10
C ARG A 24 19.88 -11.64 -22.70
N SER A 25 20.03 -10.59 -23.50
CA SER A 25 21.29 -10.22 -24.13
C SER A 25 22.37 -9.89 -23.10
N TYR A 26 22.05 -9.08 -22.08
CA TYR A 26 22.95 -8.79 -20.97
C TYR A 26 23.19 -10.04 -20.09
N ARG A 27 22.10 -10.78 -19.82
CA ARG A 27 22.06 -12.19 -19.35
C ARG A 27 23.23 -13.02 -19.87
N MET A 28 23.24 -13.13 -21.19
CA MET A 28 24.15 -13.96 -21.96
C MET A 28 25.59 -13.46 -21.86
N LYS A 29 25.83 -12.14 -21.91
CA LYS A 29 27.19 -11.59 -21.76
C LYS A 29 27.84 -12.02 -20.44
N LYS A 30 27.11 -11.94 -19.32
CA LYS A 30 27.63 -12.41 -18.02
C LYS A 30 27.89 -13.92 -17.99
N GLN A 31 27.02 -14.71 -18.61
CA GLN A 31 27.21 -16.17 -18.70
C GLN A 31 28.43 -16.54 -19.55
N VAL A 32 28.63 -15.84 -20.67
CA VAL A 32 29.80 -16.02 -21.55
C VAL A 32 31.09 -15.70 -20.81
N ILE A 33 31.12 -14.61 -20.03
CA ILE A 33 32.27 -14.27 -19.17
C ILE A 33 32.56 -15.39 -18.18
N ALA A 34 31.54 -15.87 -17.45
CA ALA A 34 31.70 -16.94 -16.47
C ALA A 34 32.17 -18.26 -17.10
N GLU A 35 31.73 -18.56 -18.32
CA GLU A 35 32.18 -19.73 -19.08
C GLU A 35 33.64 -19.59 -19.53
N TYR A 36 34.05 -18.40 -19.99
CA TYR A 36 35.45 -18.13 -20.29
C TYR A 36 36.35 -18.23 -19.05
N GLU A 37 35.89 -17.78 -17.88
CA GLU A 37 36.62 -17.93 -16.61
C GLU A 37 36.83 -19.41 -16.26
N LYS A 38 35.77 -20.23 -16.33
CA LYS A 38 35.85 -21.68 -16.10
C LYS A 38 36.81 -22.37 -17.06
N GLN A 39 36.82 -21.99 -18.35
CA GLN A 39 37.74 -22.57 -19.33
C GLN A 39 39.20 -22.24 -19.02
N ILE A 40 39.48 -21.02 -18.54
CA ILE A 40 40.82 -20.60 -18.13
C ILE A 40 41.25 -21.32 -16.84
N GLU A 41 40.38 -21.41 -15.83
CA GLU A 41 40.65 -22.11 -14.58
C GLU A 41 40.92 -23.60 -14.79
N LYS A 42 40.07 -24.27 -15.58
CA LYS A 42 40.25 -25.68 -15.93
C LYS A 42 41.62 -25.92 -16.55
N LYS A 43 42.07 -25.04 -17.46
CA LYS A 43 43.40 -25.13 -18.08
C LYS A 43 44.54 -24.90 -17.09
N ASN A 44 44.39 -23.97 -16.15
CA ASN A 44 45.41 -23.72 -15.12
C ASN A 44 45.51 -24.88 -14.11
N SER A 45 44.43 -25.65 -13.92
CA SER A 45 44.38 -26.81 -13.03
C SER A 45 44.88 -28.14 -13.63
N THR A 46 45.00 -28.24 -14.96
CA THR A 46 45.49 -29.48 -15.61
C THR A 46 47.03 -29.55 -15.57
N PRO A 47 47.65 -30.64 -15.08
CA PRO A 47 49.10 -30.80 -15.10
C PRO A 47 49.66 -30.77 -16.54
N ARG A 48 50.80 -30.12 -16.75
CA ARG A 48 51.52 -30.11 -18.04
C ARG A 48 52.00 -31.53 -18.38
N VAL A 49 51.19 -32.32 -19.07
CA VAL A 49 51.62 -33.60 -19.65
C VAL A 49 51.95 -33.40 -21.13
N SER A 50 53.18 -33.79 -21.49
CA SER A 50 53.82 -33.94 -22.81
C SER A 50 53.61 -32.85 -23.88
N ARG A 51 54.69 -32.09 -24.13
CA ARG A 51 54.88 -31.21 -25.30
C ARG A 51 54.92 -32.04 -26.59
N GLY A 52 53.78 -32.13 -27.28
CA GLY A 52 53.71 -32.39 -28.71
C GLY A 52 53.41 -31.10 -29.49
N THR A 53 53.57 -31.13 -30.82
CA THR A 53 53.38 -30.03 -31.79
C THR A 53 52.00 -29.33 -31.76
N SER A 54 51.04 -29.80 -30.96
CA SER A 54 49.71 -29.19 -30.72
C SER A 54 49.69 -28.04 -29.71
N GLY A 55 50.75 -27.85 -28.90
CA GLY A 55 50.77 -26.85 -27.83
C GLY A 55 50.73 -25.39 -28.30
N GLY A 56 51.18 -25.10 -29.52
CA GLY A 56 51.19 -23.74 -30.09
C GLY A 56 49.81 -23.21 -30.45
N ASP A 57 48.97 -24.04 -31.09
CA ASP A 57 47.60 -23.67 -31.46
C ASP A 57 46.69 -23.59 -30.24
N GLU A 58 46.92 -24.46 -29.26
CA GLU A 58 46.18 -24.45 -28.00
C GLU A 58 46.54 -23.24 -27.11
N MET A 59 47.80 -22.77 -27.16
CA MET A 59 48.23 -21.53 -26.52
C MET A 59 47.61 -20.31 -27.20
N LYS A 60 47.60 -20.26 -28.54
CA LYS A 60 46.91 -19.21 -29.32
C LYS A 60 45.41 -19.16 -29.02
N ARG A 61 44.76 -20.32 -28.89
CA ARG A 61 43.33 -20.42 -28.55
C ARG A 61 43.03 -19.84 -27.17
N THR A 62 43.86 -20.13 -26.17
CA THR A 62 43.68 -19.55 -24.83
C THR A 62 43.92 -18.05 -24.79
N GLU A 63 44.92 -17.54 -25.50
CA GLU A 63 45.14 -16.09 -25.60
C GLU A 63 43.96 -15.38 -26.30
N ARG A 64 43.36 -16.01 -27.32
CA ARG A 64 42.13 -15.52 -27.93
C ARG A 64 40.97 -15.46 -26.94
N VAL A 65 40.72 -16.54 -26.19
CA VAL A 65 39.66 -16.59 -25.16
C VAL A 65 39.87 -15.53 -24.08
N LYS A 66 41.11 -15.33 -23.61
CA LYS A 66 41.42 -14.25 -22.66
C LYS A 66 41.14 -12.86 -23.26
N LYS A 67 41.44 -12.64 -24.54
CA LYS A 67 41.17 -11.37 -25.23
C LYS A 67 39.67 -11.12 -25.36
N GLU A 68 38.90 -12.11 -25.80
CA GLU A 68 37.43 -12.03 -25.90
C GLU A 68 36.79 -11.78 -24.52
N MET A 69 37.22 -12.51 -23.48
CA MET A 69 36.76 -12.30 -22.11
C MET A 69 37.04 -10.89 -21.60
N ARG A 70 38.23 -10.33 -21.88
CA ARG A 70 38.57 -8.95 -21.49
C ARG A 70 37.66 -7.92 -22.17
N LEU A 71 37.34 -8.11 -23.44
CA LEU A 71 36.42 -7.21 -24.16
C LEU A 71 35.01 -7.29 -23.58
N GLU A 72 34.48 -8.50 -23.34
CA GLU A 72 33.16 -8.67 -22.74
C GLU A 72 33.10 -8.12 -21.31
N LYS A 73 34.15 -8.32 -20.50
CA LYS A 73 34.24 -7.71 -19.15
C LYS A 73 34.23 -6.18 -19.22
N ALA A 74 35.03 -5.58 -20.11
CA ALA A 74 35.07 -4.13 -20.26
C ALA A 74 33.72 -3.54 -20.70
N ASP A 75 32.99 -4.24 -21.59
CA ASP A 75 31.63 -3.85 -21.98
C ASP A 75 30.65 -3.91 -20.80
N VAL A 76 30.68 -4.98 -20.01
CA VAL A 76 29.82 -5.14 -18.82
C VAL A 76 30.14 -4.07 -17.78
N GLU A 77 31.42 -3.85 -17.45
CA GLU A 77 31.88 -2.83 -16.51
C GLU A 77 31.46 -1.42 -16.97
N LYS A 78 31.54 -1.13 -18.27
CA LYS A 78 31.08 0.13 -18.85
C LYS A 78 29.58 0.34 -18.63
N VAL A 79 28.75 -0.66 -18.88
CA VAL A 79 27.30 -0.57 -18.69
C VAL A 79 26.97 -0.42 -17.19
N GLU A 80 27.61 -1.19 -16.32
CA GLU A 80 27.42 -1.07 -14.87
C GLU A 80 27.84 0.31 -14.34
N GLY A 81 28.95 0.84 -14.84
CA GLY A 81 29.40 2.20 -14.52
C GLY A 81 28.42 3.29 -15.00
N LEU A 82 27.80 3.10 -16.18
CA LEU A 82 26.75 4.01 -16.68
C LEU A 82 25.49 3.96 -15.81
N VAL A 83 25.09 2.79 -15.34
CA VAL A 83 23.94 2.62 -14.45
C VAL A 83 24.17 3.36 -13.13
N VAL A 84 25.33 3.15 -12.50
CA VAL A 84 25.68 3.85 -11.24
C VAL A 84 25.78 5.36 -11.46
N SER A 85 26.36 5.80 -12.58
CA SER A 85 26.41 7.23 -12.94
C SER A 85 25.01 7.82 -13.13
N ALA A 86 24.10 7.11 -13.78
CA ALA A 86 22.71 7.52 -13.94
C ALA A 86 21.97 7.57 -12.60
N ALA A 87 22.22 6.62 -11.70
CA ALA A 87 21.65 6.61 -10.35
C ALA A 87 22.08 7.84 -9.53
N ARG A 88 23.38 8.18 -9.56
CA ARG A 88 23.89 9.39 -8.91
C ARG A 88 23.24 10.66 -9.44
N LYS A 89 23.07 10.78 -10.77
CA LYS A 89 22.37 11.93 -11.39
C LYS A 89 20.89 11.98 -11.03
N ALA A 90 20.21 10.84 -10.96
CA ALA A 90 18.83 10.74 -10.54
C ALA A 90 18.65 11.24 -9.09
N ILE A 91 19.53 10.85 -8.18
CA ILE A 91 19.53 11.33 -6.79
C ILE A 91 19.82 12.83 -6.69
N GLN A 92 20.84 13.32 -7.38
CA GLN A 92 21.19 14.75 -7.37
C GLN A 92 20.05 15.61 -7.93
N SER A 93 19.45 15.22 -9.06
CA SER A 93 18.30 15.93 -9.64
C SER A 93 17.07 15.88 -8.72
N ALA A 94 16.86 14.79 -7.97
CA ALA A 94 15.79 14.69 -6.98
C ALA A 94 15.98 15.70 -5.84
N PHE A 95 17.18 15.79 -5.26
CA PHE A 95 17.46 16.75 -4.18
C PHE A 95 17.35 18.21 -4.66
N GLN A 96 17.77 18.51 -5.88
CA GLN A 96 17.54 19.83 -6.50
C GLN A 96 16.05 20.13 -6.67
N ALA A 97 15.27 19.16 -7.14
CA ALA A 97 13.82 19.32 -7.29
C ALA A 97 13.14 19.52 -5.93
N LEU A 98 13.52 18.76 -4.89
CA LEU A 98 13.02 18.93 -3.52
C LEU A 98 13.38 20.30 -2.94
N SER A 99 14.57 20.82 -3.25
CA SER A 99 14.94 22.18 -2.86
C SER A 99 14.02 23.24 -3.47
N CYS A 100 13.64 23.11 -4.73
CA CYS A 100 12.64 24.01 -5.31
C CYS A 100 11.24 23.80 -4.76
N ILE A 101 10.83 22.56 -4.49
CA ILE A 101 9.52 22.28 -3.85
C ILE A 101 9.46 22.92 -2.47
N SER A 102 10.57 22.96 -1.75
CA SER A 102 10.64 23.56 -0.41
C SER A 102 10.34 25.06 -0.39
N GLN A 103 10.38 25.73 -1.55
CA GLN A 103 10.12 27.15 -1.71
C GLN A 103 8.65 27.45 -2.06
N LEU A 104 7.81 26.42 -2.23
CA LEU A 104 6.38 26.63 -2.44
C LEU A 104 5.75 27.22 -1.16
N GLU A 105 4.86 28.20 -1.35
CA GLU A 105 4.13 28.85 -0.26
C GLU A 105 3.06 27.92 0.36
N ASP A 106 2.49 27.03 -0.45
CA ASP A 106 1.50 26.06 -0.03
C ASP A 106 2.19 24.76 0.45
N ASP A 107 2.15 24.55 1.76
CA ASP A 107 2.73 23.40 2.44
C ASP A 107 2.09 22.07 2.02
N GLU A 108 0.78 22.04 1.78
CA GLU A 108 0.08 20.83 1.36
C GLU A 108 0.48 20.46 -0.07
N GLU A 109 0.57 21.45 -0.96
CA GLU A 109 1.04 21.23 -2.33
C GLU A 109 2.53 20.82 -2.36
N ALA A 110 3.35 21.39 -1.47
CA ALA A 110 4.75 21.00 -1.33
C ALA A 110 4.89 19.53 -0.90
N ILE A 111 4.14 19.11 0.11
CA ILE A 111 4.13 17.74 0.60
C ILE A 111 3.63 16.80 -0.50
N ARG A 112 2.52 17.13 -1.15
CA ARG A 112 1.95 16.38 -2.26
C ARG A 112 2.96 16.19 -3.40
N THR A 113 3.62 17.27 -3.82
CA THR A 113 4.59 17.20 -4.92
C THR A 113 5.85 16.43 -4.50
N SER A 114 6.28 16.59 -3.25
CA SER A 114 7.45 15.87 -2.73
C SER A 114 7.22 14.36 -2.67
N SER A 115 6.00 13.89 -2.35
CA SER A 115 5.70 12.46 -2.29
C SER A 115 5.97 11.75 -3.62
N LEU A 116 5.71 12.43 -4.75
CA LEU A 116 5.96 11.89 -6.10
C LEU A 116 7.46 11.73 -6.42
N ILE A 117 8.35 12.37 -5.65
CA ILE A 117 9.81 12.28 -5.82
C ILE A 117 10.43 11.38 -4.76
N VAL A 118 10.00 11.51 -3.51
CA VAL A 118 10.61 10.85 -2.36
C VAL A 118 10.52 9.33 -2.46
N PHE A 119 9.41 8.76 -2.93
CA PHE A 119 9.29 7.31 -3.06
C PHE A 119 10.25 6.71 -4.11
N PRO A 120 10.29 7.20 -5.37
CA PRO A 120 11.33 6.79 -6.32
C PRO A 120 12.76 7.03 -5.81
N LEU A 121 12.98 8.16 -5.14
CA LEU A 121 14.30 8.53 -4.62
C LEU A 121 14.78 7.51 -3.57
N ILE A 122 13.94 7.16 -2.61
CA ILE A 122 14.25 6.15 -1.58
C ILE A 122 14.55 4.80 -2.23
N ASP A 123 13.78 4.40 -3.24
CA ASP A 123 14.02 3.15 -3.97
C ASP A 123 15.42 3.11 -4.58
N VAL A 124 15.82 4.19 -5.27
CA VAL A 124 17.16 4.33 -5.88
C VAL A 124 18.25 4.38 -4.80
N ILE A 125 18.08 5.17 -3.74
CA ILE A 125 19.07 5.27 -2.65
C ILE A 125 19.32 3.89 -2.03
N TYR A 126 18.27 3.09 -1.79
CA TYR A 126 18.42 1.79 -1.15
C TYR A 126 19.04 0.77 -2.10
N LYS A 127 18.71 0.81 -3.39
CA LYS A 127 19.29 -0.09 -4.40
C LYS A 127 20.80 0.12 -4.59
N TYR A 128 21.27 1.35 -4.43
CA TYR A 128 22.69 1.73 -4.61
C TYR A 128 23.35 2.18 -3.30
N GLU A 129 22.92 1.64 -2.16
CA GLU A 129 23.32 2.13 -0.83
C GLU A 129 24.80 1.94 -0.45
N THR A 130 25.51 1.09 -1.19
CA THR A 130 26.95 0.85 -1.02
C THR A 130 27.81 1.75 -1.91
N ASP A 131 27.22 2.46 -2.86
CA ASP A 131 27.96 3.33 -3.77
C ASP A 131 28.46 4.60 -3.05
N PRO A 132 29.77 4.92 -3.11
CA PRO A 132 30.31 6.09 -2.41
C PRO A 132 29.68 7.43 -2.83
N GLY A 133 29.29 7.57 -4.09
CA GLY A 133 28.66 8.79 -4.60
C GLY A 133 27.23 8.96 -4.07
N VAL A 134 26.49 7.87 -3.94
CA VAL A 134 25.17 7.86 -3.30
C VAL A 134 25.28 8.20 -1.81
N VAL A 135 26.23 7.58 -1.11
CA VAL A 135 26.49 7.82 0.32
C VAL A 135 26.87 9.28 0.57
N GLU A 136 27.72 9.87 -0.28
CA GLU A 136 28.12 11.29 -0.16
C GLU A 136 26.95 12.23 -0.51
N ALA A 137 26.16 11.94 -1.53
CA ALA A 137 24.98 12.74 -1.86
C ALA A 137 23.97 12.78 -0.71
N LEU A 138 23.72 11.64 -0.05
CA LEU A 138 22.83 11.58 1.10
C LEU A 138 23.42 12.28 2.33
N LYS A 139 24.73 12.16 2.55
CA LYS A 139 25.44 12.90 3.61
C LYS A 139 25.28 14.39 3.44
N ASP A 140 25.52 14.90 2.23
CA ASP A 140 25.40 16.33 1.95
C ASP A 140 23.97 16.79 2.15
N HIS A 141 22.99 16.05 1.62
CA HIS A 141 21.57 16.30 1.85
C HIS A 141 21.20 16.31 3.35
N SER A 142 21.68 15.36 4.14
CA SER A 142 21.39 15.30 5.58
C SER A 142 21.89 16.51 6.37
N LYS A 143 22.87 17.25 5.82
CA LYS A 143 23.36 18.51 6.40
C LYS A 143 22.61 19.74 5.88
N THR A 144 21.85 19.62 4.80
CA THR A 144 21.09 20.75 4.25
C THR A 144 19.96 21.19 5.17
N ALA A 145 19.60 22.47 5.11
CA ALA A 145 18.49 23.04 5.85
C ALA A 145 17.12 22.78 5.16
N LEU A 146 16.99 21.69 4.40
CA LEU A 146 15.73 21.41 3.71
C LEU A 146 14.62 21.13 4.74
N PRO A 147 13.40 21.66 4.53
CA PRO A 147 12.29 21.42 5.43
C PRO A 147 12.00 19.92 5.57
N SER A 148 11.99 19.43 6.80
CA SER A 148 11.73 18.03 7.11
C SER A 148 10.34 17.56 6.67
N LYS A 149 9.36 18.47 6.52
CA LYS A 149 7.98 18.15 6.06
C LYS A 149 7.94 17.37 4.75
N LEU A 150 8.92 17.60 3.86
CA LEU A 150 9.00 16.90 2.57
C LEU A 150 9.25 15.39 2.73
N TRP A 151 9.74 14.95 3.89
CA TRP A 151 10.01 13.54 4.19
C TRP A 151 8.90 12.87 5.03
N LEU A 152 7.87 13.60 5.45
CA LEU A 152 6.80 13.07 6.31
C LEU A 152 6.14 11.84 5.70
N CYS A 153 5.85 11.88 4.40
CA CYS A 153 5.20 10.79 3.68
C CYS A 153 6.01 9.49 3.71
N ALA A 154 7.32 9.55 3.93
CA ALA A 154 8.22 8.40 3.89
C ALA A 154 8.75 7.98 5.27
N THR A 155 8.13 8.47 6.35
CA THR A 155 8.57 8.19 7.73
C THR A 155 8.70 6.69 8.01
N SER A 156 7.75 5.87 7.57
CA SER A 156 7.80 4.41 7.75
C SER A 156 9.05 3.80 7.11
N HIS A 157 9.30 4.14 5.85
CA HIS A 157 10.42 3.65 5.05
C HIS A 157 11.76 4.03 5.67
N LEU A 158 11.89 5.29 6.09
CA LEU A 158 13.09 5.78 6.79
C LEU A 158 13.31 5.04 8.11
N ALA A 159 12.26 4.88 8.93
CA ALA A 159 12.33 4.19 10.21
C ALA A 159 12.73 2.72 10.04
N SER A 160 12.11 2.02 9.08
CA SER A 160 12.40 0.62 8.75
C SER A 160 13.88 0.38 8.47
N LYS A 161 14.49 1.21 7.59
CA LYS A 161 15.91 1.08 7.25
C LYS A 161 16.85 1.59 8.35
N CYS A 162 16.43 2.61 9.10
CA CYS A 162 17.22 3.17 10.21
C CYS A 162 17.37 2.18 11.37
N PHE A 163 16.28 1.47 11.70
CA PHE A 163 16.22 0.54 12.83
C PHE A 163 16.51 -0.91 12.45
N ALA A 164 16.80 -1.19 11.17
CA ALA A 164 17.30 -2.49 10.74
C ALA A 164 18.54 -2.92 11.55
N ILE A 165 18.62 -4.22 11.82
CA ILE A 165 19.75 -4.85 12.52
C ILE A 165 21.01 -4.73 11.68
N GLU A 166 20.90 -4.97 10.37
CA GLU A 166 22.00 -4.79 9.43
C GLU A 166 22.25 -3.30 9.19
N LYS A 167 23.43 -2.83 9.58
CA LYS A 167 23.84 -1.45 9.38
C LYS A 167 24.44 -1.28 7.99
N THR A 168 23.99 -0.24 7.29
CA THR A 168 24.52 0.13 5.98
C THR A 168 25.16 1.52 6.04
N PRO A 169 26.04 1.89 5.10
CA PRO A 169 26.74 3.18 5.13
C PRO A 169 25.80 4.39 5.18
N ILE A 170 24.57 4.24 4.68
CA ILE A 170 23.55 5.28 4.65
C ILE A 170 22.74 5.41 5.95
N SER A 171 22.72 4.39 6.83
CA SER A 171 21.85 4.34 8.01
C SER A 171 21.99 5.56 8.92
N ARG A 172 23.22 6.08 9.09
CA ARG A 172 23.48 7.25 9.93
C ARG A 172 22.83 8.53 9.40
N TYR A 173 22.77 8.70 8.08
CA TYR A 173 22.19 9.90 7.47
C TYR A 173 20.66 9.82 7.42
N LEU A 174 20.11 8.62 7.23
CA LEU A 174 18.67 8.38 7.39
C LEU A 174 18.24 8.67 8.83
N SER A 175 19.04 8.25 9.81
CA SER A 175 18.82 8.56 11.22
C SER A 175 18.82 10.07 11.47
N GLN A 176 19.72 10.83 10.83
CA GLN A 176 19.74 12.29 10.93
C GLN A 176 18.47 12.93 10.35
N ILE A 177 17.99 12.48 9.18
CA ILE A 177 16.72 12.94 8.61
C ILE A 177 15.55 12.64 9.56
N LEU A 178 15.52 11.43 10.12
CA LEU A 178 14.48 11.02 11.08
C LEU A 178 14.54 11.83 12.37
N CYS A 179 15.73 12.21 12.86
CA CYS A 179 15.88 13.13 14.00
C CYS A 179 15.20 14.47 13.70
N HIS A 180 15.44 15.07 12.52
CA HIS A 180 14.81 16.33 12.14
C HIS A 180 13.28 16.21 12.10
N LEU A 181 12.75 15.10 11.56
CA LEU A 181 11.33 14.80 11.56
C LEU A 181 10.73 14.73 12.97
N VAL A 182 11.41 14.06 13.92
CA VAL A 182 10.94 13.96 15.31
C VAL A 182 10.92 15.31 16.01
N TYR A 183 11.95 16.13 15.79
CA TYR A 183 11.97 17.47 16.38
C TYR A 183 10.91 18.39 15.79
N ASP A 184 10.67 18.30 14.47
CA ASP A 184 9.78 19.24 13.78
C ASP A 184 8.31 18.83 13.89
N TYR A 185 8.02 17.52 13.87
CA TYR A 185 6.67 16.96 13.81
C TYR A 185 6.51 15.70 14.68
N PRO A 186 6.77 15.76 16.01
CA PRO A 186 6.79 14.58 16.87
C PRO A 186 5.48 13.79 16.82
N TYR A 187 4.34 14.48 16.85
CA TYR A 187 3.01 13.87 16.85
C TYR A 187 2.66 13.09 15.58
N HIS A 188 3.30 13.42 14.44
CA HIS A 188 3.07 12.76 13.16
C HIS A 188 4.01 11.56 12.95
N VAL A 189 5.13 11.54 13.66
CA VAL A 189 6.27 10.65 13.38
C VAL A 189 6.46 9.60 14.47
N LEU A 190 6.17 9.93 15.73
CA LEU A 190 6.53 9.10 16.87
C LEU A 190 5.78 7.77 16.93
N HIS A 191 4.51 7.69 16.52
CA HIS A 191 3.81 6.40 16.50
C HIS A 191 4.52 5.38 15.59
N THR A 192 4.98 5.82 14.42
CA THR A 192 5.74 5.00 13.48
C THR A 192 7.08 4.53 14.07
N ILE A 193 7.75 5.38 14.84
CA ILE A 193 9.02 5.05 15.50
C ILE A 193 8.79 4.11 16.70
N LEU A 194 7.82 4.42 17.55
CA LEU A 194 7.50 3.67 18.77
C LEU A 194 7.02 2.25 18.48
N MET A 195 6.41 2.01 17.31
CA MET A 195 6.08 0.66 16.85
C MET A 195 7.32 -0.28 16.87
N TYR A 196 8.48 0.20 16.39
CA TYR A 196 9.72 -0.59 16.37
C TYR A 196 10.33 -0.80 17.76
N GLU A 197 9.94 -0.01 18.77
CA GLU A 197 10.45 -0.18 20.12
C GLU A 197 10.03 -1.51 20.75
N PHE A 198 8.84 -1.98 20.38
CA PHE A 198 8.21 -3.19 20.92
C PHE A 198 8.41 -4.44 20.03
N ASP A 199 9.26 -4.32 19.00
CA ASP A 199 9.69 -5.42 18.15
C ASP A 199 11.15 -5.80 18.47
N LYS A 200 11.73 -6.73 17.70
CA LYS A 200 13.13 -7.16 17.79
C LYS A 200 14.15 -6.01 17.71
N ASN A 201 13.74 -4.88 17.14
CA ASN A 201 14.57 -3.69 16.92
C ASN A 201 14.52 -2.68 18.07
N GLY A 202 13.95 -3.04 19.23
CA GLY A 202 13.70 -2.09 20.31
C GLY A 202 14.94 -1.44 20.91
N ALA A 203 16.09 -2.13 20.89
CA ALA A 203 17.35 -1.57 21.39
C ALA A 203 17.81 -0.37 20.54
N GLN A 204 17.69 -0.48 19.22
CA GLN A 204 18.06 0.54 18.24
C GLN A 204 17.18 1.78 18.40
N VAL A 205 15.88 1.60 18.64
CA VAL A 205 14.96 2.74 18.88
C VAL A 205 15.30 3.45 20.18
N ARG A 206 15.56 2.72 21.27
CA ARG A 206 15.96 3.31 22.56
C ARG A 206 17.28 4.05 22.48
N GLU A 207 18.24 3.55 21.70
CA GLU A 207 19.49 4.25 21.42
C GLU A 207 19.26 5.52 20.61
N PHE A 208 18.46 5.44 19.54
CA PHE A 208 18.09 6.59 18.72
C PHE A 208 17.42 7.71 19.53
N LEU A 209 16.42 7.39 20.35
CA LEU A 209 15.74 8.37 21.21
C LEU A 209 16.71 8.99 22.24
N ARG A 210 17.62 8.20 22.83
CA ARG A 210 18.66 8.74 23.72
C ARG A 210 19.60 9.70 22.98
N ASN A 211 19.98 9.37 21.76
CA ASN A 211 20.85 10.20 20.94
C ASN A 211 20.18 11.50 20.51
N ILE A 212 18.86 11.50 20.26
CA ILE A 212 18.12 12.73 19.97
C ILE A 212 18.31 13.76 21.09
N TYR A 213 18.22 13.34 22.35
CA TYR A 213 18.33 14.24 23.50
C TYR A 213 19.75 14.71 23.82
N SER A 214 20.78 14.07 23.26
CA SER A 214 22.18 14.46 23.50
C SER A 214 22.71 15.47 22.48
N VAL A 215 21.93 15.78 21.43
CA VAL A 215 22.32 16.77 20.41
C VAL A 215 22.27 18.17 21.01
N LYS A 216 23.40 18.90 20.95
CA LYS A 216 23.42 20.33 21.26
C LYS A 216 22.62 21.10 20.20
N THR A 217 21.48 21.63 20.59
CA THR A 217 20.55 22.33 19.69
C THR A 217 19.93 23.54 20.37
N LYS A 218 19.43 24.50 19.58
CA LYS A 218 18.62 25.63 20.06
C LYS A 218 17.15 25.23 20.31
N ARG A 219 16.77 24.01 19.96
CA ARG A 219 15.40 23.48 20.10
C ARG A 219 15.12 23.11 21.57
N ASP A 220 13.85 23.14 21.94
CA ASP A 220 13.38 22.78 23.28
C ASP A 220 13.40 21.26 23.50
N VAL A 221 14.56 20.75 23.91
CA VAL A 221 14.80 19.31 24.11
C VAL A 221 14.02 18.75 25.30
N ASP A 222 13.82 19.57 26.35
CA ASP A 222 13.12 19.14 27.57
C ASP A 222 11.64 18.95 27.28
N LYS A 223 11.00 19.90 26.60
CA LYS A 223 9.61 19.74 26.16
C LYS A 223 9.45 18.58 25.17
N LEU A 224 10.40 18.38 24.25
CA LEU A 224 10.37 17.21 23.36
C LEU A 224 10.44 15.90 24.15
N ARG A 225 11.29 15.82 25.17
CA ARG A 225 11.40 14.65 26.05
C ARG A 225 10.08 14.37 26.77
N GLU A 226 9.37 15.39 27.23
CA GLU A 226 8.03 15.26 27.83
C GLU A 226 7.03 14.70 26.80
N VAL A 227 7.00 15.25 25.58
CA VAL A 227 6.12 14.78 24.51
C VAL A 227 6.39 13.31 24.19
N VAL A 228 7.66 12.92 24.02
CA VAL A 228 8.03 11.53 23.74
C VAL A 228 7.63 10.61 24.89
N ALA A 229 7.80 11.03 26.14
CA ALA A 229 7.40 10.25 27.31
C ALA A 229 5.88 10.02 27.34
N MET A 230 5.08 11.08 27.13
CA MET A 230 3.61 10.98 27.09
C MET A 230 3.12 10.10 25.94
N MET A 231 3.67 10.29 24.72
CA MET A 231 3.31 9.47 23.57
C MET A 231 3.69 8.00 23.75
N ARG A 232 4.85 7.73 24.37
CA ARG A 232 5.29 6.36 24.68
C ARG A 232 4.38 5.68 25.69
N GLU A 233 3.98 6.39 26.74
CA GLU A 233 3.03 5.88 27.74
C GLU A 233 1.67 5.55 27.08
N ALA A 234 1.13 6.47 26.29
CA ALA A 234 -0.11 6.26 25.54
C ALA A 234 0.03 5.09 24.54
N HIS A 235 1.14 4.98 23.83
CA HIS A 235 1.40 3.88 22.88
C HIS A 235 1.40 2.50 23.58
N VAL A 236 1.94 2.41 24.80
CA VAL A 236 1.85 1.19 25.62
C VAL A 236 0.42 0.88 26.02
N ALA A 237 -0.36 1.90 26.41
CA ALA A 237 -1.77 1.73 26.73
C ALA A 237 -2.61 1.33 25.51
N TYR A 238 -2.30 1.87 24.34
CA TYR A 238 -2.95 1.52 23.08
C TYR A 238 -2.76 0.04 22.74
N ARG A 239 -1.55 -0.49 22.93
CA ARG A 239 -1.25 -1.92 22.75
C ARG A 239 -2.05 -2.80 23.70
N GLU A 240 -2.19 -2.38 24.96
CA GLU A 240 -3.00 -3.11 25.96
C GLU A 240 -4.46 -3.22 25.52
N ILE A 241 -5.03 -2.14 24.97
CA ILE A 241 -6.40 -2.15 24.43
C ILE A 241 -6.51 -3.06 23.21
N ALA A 242 -5.63 -2.90 22.23
CA ALA A 242 -5.70 -3.66 20.98
C ALA A 242 -5.53 -5.18 21.19
N LYS A 243 -4.77 -5.60 22.21
CA LYS A 243 -4.52 -7.01 22.54
C LYS A 243 -5.50 -7.59 23.58
N LEU A 244 -6.46 -6.81 24.06
CA LEU A 244 -7.39 -7.23 25.10
C LEU A 244 -8.23 -8.44 24.65
N GLN A 245 -8.16 -9.55 25.40
CA GLN A 245 -8.96 -10.73 25.13
C GLN A 245 -10.37 -10.57 25.70
N VAL A 246 -11.26 -9.97 24.90
CA VAL A 246 -12.60 -9.58 25.37
C VAL A 246 -13.48 -10.77 25.79
N LYS A 247 -13.49 -11.86 25.00
CA LYS A 247 -14.41 -13.00 25.21
C LYS A 247 -14.10 -13.79 26.49
N GLU A 248 -12.86 -13.78 26.96
CA GLU A 248 -12.38 -14.55 28.11
C GLU A 248 -12.23 -13.69 29.38
N ASN A 249 -12.41 -12.37 29.29
CA ASN A 249 -12.12 -11.45 30.38
C ASN A 249 -13.34 -11.21 31.26
N ILE A 250 -13.34 -11.83 32.44
CA ILE A 250 -14.40 -11.71 33.47
C ILE A 250 -14.66 -10.28 33.96
N ARG A 251 -13.71 -9.35 33.77
CA ARG A 251 -13.87 -7.93 34.17
C ARG A 251 -14.77 -7.15 33.22
N ILE A 252 -15.05 -7.68 32.03
CA ILE A 252 -15.84 -6.99 31.00
C ILE A 252 -17.30 -7.41 31.13
N GLN A 253 -18.13 -6.45 31.51
CA GLN A 253 -19.57 -6.66 31.65
C GLN A 253 -20.31 -6.30 30.35
N ARG A 254 -21.36 -7.06 30.04
CA ARG A 254 -22.27 -6.80 28.92
C ARG A 254 -23.42 -5.93 29.38
N VAL A 255 -23.75 -4.91 28.59
CA VAL A 255 -24.86 -4.00 28.83
C VAL A 255 -25.59 -3.78 27.53
N GLU A 256 -26.92 -3.88 27.53
CA GLU A 256 -27.71 -3.48 26.37
C GLU A 256 -27.93 -1.97 26.36
N ARG A 257 -27.63 -1.33 25.21
CA ARG A 257 -27.95 0.08 24.94
C ARG A 257 -28.42 0.21 23.51
N ASP A 258 -29.55 0.88 23.31
CA ASP A 258 -30.13 1.16 21.99
C ASP A 258 -30.29 -0.09 21.11
N GLY A 259 -30.70 -1.21 21.71
CA GLY A 259 -30.87 -2.50 21.04
C GLY A 259 -29.56 -3.16 20.59
N LYS A 260 -28.39 -2.67 21.05
CA LYS A 260 -27.07 -3.25 20.79
C LYS A 260 -26.42 -3.72 22.07
N THR A 261 -25.75 -4.86 22.00
CA THR A 261 -24.91 -5.38 23.08
C THR A 261 -23.60 -4.59 23.11
N MET A 262 -23.43 -3.79 24.16
CA MET A 262 -22.23 -3.02 24.44
C MET A 262 -21.44 -3.64 25.60
N LEU A 263 -20.15 -3.32 25.68
CA LEU A 263 -19.23 -3.86 26.67
C LEU A 263 -18.62 -2.73 27.49
N VAL A 264 -18.55 -2.89 28.81
CA VAL A 264 -18.03 -1.86 29.73
C VAL A 264 -16.52 -2.01 29.91
N TRP A 265 -15.79 -0.88 29.89
CA TRP A 265 -14.35 -0.87 30.09
C TRP A 265 -13.92 -1.16 31.55
N PRO A 266 -12.92 -2.03 31.79
CA PRO A 266 -12.25 -2.14 33.08
C PRO A 266 -11.45 -0.86 33.39
N ARG A 267 -11.73 -0.20 34.53
CA ARG A 267 -11.15 1.12 34.86
C ARG A 267 -9.67 1.09 35.25
N ASP A 268 -9.10 -0.08 35.50
CA ASP A 268 -7.72 -0.28 35.89
C ASP A 268 -6.72 -0.28 34.71
N LEU A 269 -7.22 -0.33 33.47
CA LEU A 269 -6.43 -0.27 32.24
C LEU A 269 -5.58 1.01 32.16
N LYS A 270 -4.39 0.89 31.58
CA LYS A 270 -3.39 1.99 31.54
C LYS A 270 -3.91 3.22 30.81
N ILE A 271 -4.75 3.03 29.79
CA ILE A 271 -5.27 4.12 28.97
C ILE A 271 -6.02 5.17 29.79
N PHE A 272 -6.70 4.75 30.85
CA PHE A 272 -7.46 5.64 31.74
C PHE A 272 -6.58 6.38 32.76
N LYS A 273 -5.28 6.10 32.79
CA LYS A 273 -4.28 6.76 33.63
C LYS A 273 -3.41 7.74 32.83
N CYS A 274 -3.42 7.64 31.50
CA CYS A 274 -2.64 8.50 30.61
C CYS A 274 -3.24 9.91 30.48
N LYS A 275 -2.38 10.90 30.25
CA LYS A 275 -2.78 12.30 29.94
C LYS A 275 -3.25 12.45 28.48
N LEU A 276 -4.32 11.76 28.12
CA LEU A 276 -4.82 11.71 26.74
C LEU A 276 -5.29 13.07 26.22
N ASP A 277 -5.77 13.94 27.10
CA ASP A 277 -6.25 15.29 26.79
C ASP A 277 -5.18 16.18 26.15
N GLN A 278 -3.91 15.85 26.39
CA GLN A 278 -2.74 16.53 25.85
C GLN A 278 -2.19 15.87 24.59
N LEU A 279 -2.80 14.79 24.10
CA LEU A 279 -2.32 14.03 22.96
C LEU A 279 -3.32 14.07 21.82
N PRO A 280 -2.86 14.10 20.55
CA PRO A 280 -3.73 13.97 19.40
C PRO A 280 -4.40 12.58 19.38
N ILE A 281 -5.61 12.52 18.84
CA ILE A 281 -6.24 11.24 18.52
C ILE A 281 -5.44 10.62 17.36
N PRO A 282 -4.96 9.36 17.48
CA PRO A 282 -4.02 8.78 16.52
C PRO A 282 -4.67 8.42 15.17
N THR A 283 -5.97 8.12 15.14
CA THR A 283 -6.69 7.64 13.95
C THR A 283 -7.39 8.74 13.16
N ILE A 284 -6.99 9.99 13.32
CA ILE A 284 -7.56 11.11 12.55
C ILE A 284 -6.43 11.89 11.90
N SER A 285 -6.68 12.40 10.70
CA SER A 285 -5.69 13.20 10.00
C SER A 285 -5.50 14.52 10.76
N GLN A 286 -4.30 14.69 11.28
CA GLN A 286 -3.91 15.87 12.02
C GLN A 286 -3.40 16.94 11.07
N LYS A 287 -3.65 18.22 11.40
CA LYS A 287 -3.10 19.33 10.64
C LYS A 287 -1.58 19.38 10.87
N ILE A 288 -0.83 19.59 9.78
CA ILE A 288 0.61 19.82 9.86
C ILE A 288 0.83 21.27 10.29
N GLY A 289 1.39 21.45 11.49
CA GLY A 289 1.69 22.74 12.08
C GLY A 289 3.04 23.31 11.62
N ALA A 290 3.49 24.38 12.27
CA ALA A 290 4.83 24.92 12.03
C ALA A 290 5.91 23.94 12.53
N PRO A 291 7.06 23.82 11.84
CA PRO A 291 8.13 22.92 12.25
C PRO A 291 8.64 23.29 13.65
N GLY A 292 8.61 22.33 14.56
CA GLY A 292 9.07 22.50 15.94
C GLY A 292 8.00 23.06 16.88
N ASP A 293 6.75 23.22 16.42
CA ASP A 293 5.62 23.46 17.31
C ASP A 293 5.30 22.18 18.10
N LEU A 294 5.77 22.16 19.35
CA LEU A 294 5.53 21.06 20.29
C LEU A 294 4.17 21.20 21.01
N SER A 295 3.38 22.24 20.72
CA SER A 295 2.04 22.40 21.28
C SER A 295 1.02 21.53 20.53
N THR A 296 -0.08 21.20 21.21
CA THR A 296 -1.24 20.53 20.61
C THR A 296 -2.37 21.49 20.27
N SER A 297 -2.13 22.80 20.32
CA SER A 297 -3.15 23.84 20.17
C SER A 297 -3.91 23.78 18.84
N ASN A 298 -3.22 23.38 17.77
CA ASN A 298 -3.79 23.24 16.42
C ASN A 298 -4.14 21.78 16.06
N LEU A 299 -4.06 20.87 17.02
CA LEU A 299 -4.33 19.44 16.83
C LEU A 299 -5.65 19.06 17.49
N ILE A 300 -6.26 17.99 16.99
CA ILE A 300 -7.48 17.45 17.57
C ILE A 300 -7.07 16.40 18.62
N THR A 301 -7.10 16.81 19.88
CA THR A 301 -6.73 15.97 21.03
C THR A 301 -7.92 15.21 21.59
N TRP A 302 -7.67 14.26 22.49
CA TRP A 302 -8.76 13.62 23.22
C TRP A 302 -9.45 14.66 24.11
N ARG A 303 -10.78 14.60 24.19
CA ARG A 303 -11.58 15.42 25.11
C ARG A 303 -12.37 14.56 26.08
N SER A 304 -13.02 13.54 25.56
CA SER A 304 -13.75 12.54 26.33
C SER A 304 -13.85 11.24 25.53
N TYR A 305 -14.38 10.18 26.12
CA TYR A 305 -14.59 8.89 25.45
C TYR A 305 -15.81 8.18 26.04
N LYS A 306 -16.40 7.24 25.29
CA LYS A 306 -17.46 6.40 25.84
C LYS A 306 -16.87 5.39 26.83
N ASP A 307 -17.55 5.20 27.95
CA ASP A 307 -17.20 4.17 28.95
C ASP A 307 -17.51 2.74 28.51
N VAL A 308 -18.06 2.61 27.30
CA VAL A 308 -18.40 1.36 26.65
C VAL A 308 -17.77 1.27 25.27
N PHE A 309 -17.65 0.05 24.78
CA PHE A 309 -17.19 -0.26 23.42
C PHE A 309 -18.05 -1.36 22.80
N LEU A 310 -17.96 -1.49 21.47
CA LEU A 310 -18.65 -2.52 20.70
C LEU A 310 -17.63 -3.53 20.19
N LEU A 311 -18.02 -4.80 20.11
CA LEU A 311 -17.24 -5.83 19.44
C LEU A 311 -17.82 -6.02 18.04
N ALA A 312 -17.01 -5.85 17.00
CA ALA A 312 -17.45 -6.09 15.64
C ALA A 312 -17.66 -7.59 15.38
N ASP A 313 -18.53 -7.91 14.43
CA ASP A 313 -18.72 -9.27 13.95
C ASP A 313 -17.54 -9.70 13.05
N GLY A 314 -17.14 -10.97 13.12
CA GLY A 314 -16.08 -11.52 12.27
C GLY A 314 -15.05 -12.36 13.03
N LEU A 315 -14.10 -12.93 12.28
CA LEU A 315 -13.07 -13.86 12.80
C LEU A 315 -12.21 -13.23 13.90
N SER A 316 -11.69 -12.02 13.67
CA SER A 316 -10.88 -11.30 14.67
C SER A 316 -11.69 -10.48 15.67
N SER A 317 -13.00 -10.31 15.41
CA SER A 317 -13.96 -9.59 16.27
C SER A 317 -13.36 -8.30 16.88
N PRO A 318 -12.90 -7.32 16.08
CA PRO A 318 -12.15 -6.18 16.61
C PRO A 318 -12.99 -5.25 17.48
N ILE A 319 -12.32 -4.50 18.36
CA ILE A 319 -12.98 -3.53 19.25
C ILE A 319 -13.26 -2.24 18.49
N ILE A 320 -14.48 -1.73 18.58
CA ILE A 320 -14.88 -0.42 18.08
C ILE A 320 -15.14 0.49 19.28
N TRP A 321 -14.40 1.61 19.34
CA TRP A 321 -14.51 2.57 20.43
C TRP A 321 -14.79 3.98 19.92
N GLU A 322 -15.63 4.72 20.65
CA GLU A 322 -16.00 6.09 20.30
C GLU A 322 -15.29 7.10 21.23
N ILE A 323 -14.60 8.05 20.61
CA ILE A 323 -13.73 9.03 21.23
C ILE A 323 -14.18 10.42 20.81
N GLN A 324 -14.33 11.35 21.74
CA GLN A 324 -14.64 12.74 21.42
C GLN A 324 -13.36 13.55 21.30
N GLY A 325 -13.22 14.29 20.20
CA GLY A 325 -12.12 15.22 19.99
C GLY A 325 -12.30 16.56 20.73
N SER A 326 -11.21 17.31 20.86
CA SER A 326 -11.21 18.69 21.34
C SER A 326 -12.10 19.61 20.51
N ASP A 327 -12.30 19.28 19.24
CA ASP A 327 -13.24 19.94 18.31
C ASP A 327 -14.73 19.64 18.59
N GLY A 328 -15.00 18.77 19.57
CA GLY A 328 -16.35 18.38 19.99
C GLY A 328 -16.97 17.25 19.18
N ARG A 329 -16.32 16.76 18.11
CA ARG A 329 -16.85 15.68 17.27
C ARG A 329 -16.54 14.31 17.86
N TRP A 330 -17.40 13.34 17.55
CA TRP A 330 -17.19 11.94 17.93
C TRP A 330 -16.55 11.17 16.78
N TYR A 331 -15.46 10.49 17.08
CA TYR A 331 -14.68 9.66 16.18
C TYR A 331 -14.78 8.20 16.61
N LYS A 332 -14.91 7.31 15.63
CA LYS A 332 -14.87 5.86 15.85
C LYS A 332 -13.49 5.35 15.47
N SER A 333 -12.91 4.51 16.33
CA SER A 333 -11.64 3.82 16.07
C SER A 333 -11.83 2.30 16.21
N VAL A 334 -11.15 1.56 15.35
CA VAL A 334 -11.14 0.10 15.32
C VAL A 334 -9.79 -0.38 15.84
N TRP A 335 -9.79 -1.18 16.89
CA TRP A 335 -8.60 -1.72 17.54
C TRP A 335 -8.47 -3.19 17.18
N LYS A 336 -7.39 -3.53 16.49
CA LYS A 336 -7.15 -4.87 15.94
C LYS A 336 -5.95 -5.53 16.59
N LYS A 337 -6.09 -6.81 16.92
CA LYS A 337 -4.99 -7.72 17.30
C LYS A 337 -4.42 -8.41 16.05
N GLU A 338 -4.06 -7.61 15.05
CA GLU A 338 -3.50 -8.05 13.77
C GLU A 338 -2.37 -7.09 13.35
N ASP A 339 -1.44 -7.58 12.52
CA ASP A 339 -0.39 -6.75 11.92
C ASP A 339 -0.96 -5.85 10.82
N VAL A 340 -1.17 -4.57 11.12
CA VAL A 340 -1.75 -3.59 10.19
C VAL A 340 -0.70 -2.83 9.36
N ARG A 341 0.58 -3.24 9.39
CA ARG A 341 1.64 -2.56 8.61
C ARG A 341 1.38 -2.66 7.11
N GLN A 342 0.80 -3.77 6.66
CA GLN A 342 0.36 -3.94 5.28
C GLN A 342 -0.70 -2.89 4.89
N ASP A 343 -1.70 -2.67 5.75
CA ASP A 343 -2.73 -1.66 5.52
C ASP A 343 -2.14 -0.24 5.39
N VAL A 344 -1.20 0.15 6.27
CA VAL A 344 -0.52 1.46 6.19
C VAL A 344 0.13 1.68 4.82
N LEU A 345 0.81 0.65 4.33
CA LEU A 345 1.55 0.69 3.09
C LEU A 345 0.65 0.78 1.86
N VAL A 346 -0.50 0.09 1.90
CA VAL A 346 -1.51 0.16 0.85
C VAL A 346 -2.23 1.51 0.87
N GLU A 347 -2.60 2.02 2.04
CA GLU A 347 -3.18 3.37 2.20
C GLU A 347 -2.22 4.46 1.69
N GLN A 348 -0.92 4.31 1.93
CA GLN A 348 0.10 5.20 1.37
C GLN A 348 0.13 5.15 -0.17
N MET A 349 -0.04 3.97 -0.78
CA MET A 349 -0.15 3.83 -2.23
C MET A 349 -1.43 4.51 -2.77
N PHE A 350 -2.53 4.46 -2.02
CA PHE A 350 -3.77 5.16 -2.37
C PHE A 350 -3.62 6.68 -2.25
N ASP A 351 -2.99 7.20 -1.21
CA ASP A 351 -2.73 8.65 -1.10
C ASP A 351 -1.79 9.15 -2.21
N VAL A 352 -0.73 8.39 -2.51
CA VAL A 352 0.17 8.70 -3.62
C VAL A 352 -0.56 8.67 -4.96
N THR A 353 -1.50 7.74 -5.14
CA THR A 353 -2.36 7.70 -6.34
C THR A 353 -3.25 8.93 -6.41
N ASN A 354 -3.92 9.31 -5.31
CA ASN A 354 -4.71 10.53 -5.21
C ASN A 354 -3.89 11.78 -5.59
N ASN A 355 -2.61 11.81 -5.21
CA ASN A 355 -1.71 12.93 -5.51
C ASN A 355 -1.37 13.04 -7.02
N MET A 356 -1.54 11.96 -7.80
CA MET A 356 -1.36 11.94 -9.26
C MET A 356 -2.62 12.33 -10.04
N LEU A 357 -3.80 12.22 -9.41
CA LEU A 357 -5.09 12.48 -10.05
C LEU A 357 -5.48 13.95 -9.91
N GLU A 358 -6.26 14.46 -10.88
CA GLU A 358 -6.77 15.84 -10.83
C GLU A 358 -7.78 16.03 -9.68
N LYS A 359 -8.56 14.99 -9.39
CA LYS A 359 -9.52 14.95 -8.29
C LYS A 359 -9.18 13.77 -7.40
N ARG A 360 -9.11 14.01 -6.08
CA ARG A 360 -8.95 12.95 -5.07
C ARG A 360 -10.25 12.15 -4.97
N THR A 361 -10.31 11.01 -5.66
CA THR A 361 -11.51 10.15 -5.75
C THR A 361 -11.40 8.88 -4.91
N LEU A 362 -10.20 8.52 -4.45
CA LEU A 362 -10.00 7.47 -3.45
C LEU A 362 -10.19 8.08 -2.06
N ARG A 363 -11.13 7.54 -1.31
CA ARG A 363 -11.24 7.86 0.12
C ARG A 363 -10.30 6.93 0.88
N THR A 364 -9.30 7.50 1.52
CA THR A 364 -8.33 6.83 2.39
C THR A 364 -8.77 6.93 3.85
N TYR A 365 -8.09 6.18 4.73
CA TYR A 365 -8.31 6.20 6.17
C TYR A 365 -6.99 6.03 6.93
N ASN A 366 -6.93 6.55 8.16
CA ASN A 366 -5.69 6.51 8.93
C ASN A 366 -5.49 5.15 9.62
N VAL A 367 -4.27 4.62 9.50
CA VAL A 367 -3.84 3.37 10.14
C VAL A 367 -2.61 3.65 10.98
N VAL A 368 -2.65 3.23 12.24
CA VAL A 368 -1.55 3.38 13.19
C VAL A 368 -1.11 2.00 13.69
N PRO A 369 0.01 1.47 13.17
CA PRO A 369 0.55 0.21 13.65
C PRO A 369 1.20 0.44 15.01
N LEU A 370 0.92 -0.45 15.97
CA LEU A 370 1.42 -0.32 17.34
C LEU A 370 2.59 -1.25 17.63
N ASP A 371 2.60 -2.43 16.99
CA ASP A 371 3.72 -3.36 16.89
C ASP A 371 3.46 -4.35 15.73
N THR A 372 4.16 -5.49 15.70
CA THR A 372 3.99 -6.54 14.68
C THR A 372 2.77 -7.44 14.89
N GLU A 373 1.94 -7.17 15.90
CA GLU A 373 0.79 -8.00 16.27
C GLU A 373 -0.51 -7.22 16.45
N CYS A 374 -0.47 -5.87 16.48
CA CYS A 374 -1.66 -5.06 16.71
C CYS A 374 -1.54 -3.64 16.14
N GLY A 375 -2.71 -3.01 15.96
CA GLY A 375 -2.82 -1.64 15.48
C GLY A 375 -4.19 -1.01 15.70
N ILE A 376 -4.30 0.26 15.33
CA ILE A 376 -5.52 1.05 15.39
C ILE A 376 -5.84 1.55 13.98
N ILE A 377 -7.11 1.47 13.59
CA ILE A 377 -7.61 1.87 12.29
C ILE A 377 -8.75 2.87 12.47
N GLU A 378 -8.77 3.91 11.65
CA GLU A 378 -9.89 4.84 11.55
C GLU A 378 -11.15 4.11 11.08
N PHE A 379 -12.26 4.32 11.78
CA PHE A 379 -13.55 3.85 11.29
C PHE A 379 -14.09 4.83 10.24
N CYS A 380 -14.41 4.33 9.04
CA CYS A 380 -14.95 5.12 7.94
C CYS A 380 -16.40 5.56 8.21
N GLY A 381 -16.58 6.63 8.99
CA GLY A 381 -17.89 7.17 9.35
C GLY A 381 -18.73 7.60 8.14
N GLY A 382 -20.06 7.53 8.26
CA GLY A 382 -20.98 7.87 7.16
C GLY A 382 -21.08 6.82 6.04
N SER A 383 -20.34 5.72 6.15
CA SER A 383 -20.39 4.61 5.19
C SER A 383 -21.06 3.37 5.76
N VAL A 384 -21.58 2.53 4.86
CA VAL A 384 -22.20 1.23 5.16
C VAL A 384 -21.62 0.19 4.21
N SER A 385 -21.47 -1.07 4.64
CA SER A 385 -21.01 -2.12 3.72
C SER A 385 -22.01 -2.35 2.59
N LEU A 386 -21.54 -2.69 1.38
CA LEU A 386 -22.42 -3.04 0.27
C LEU A 386 -23.34 -4.21 0.63
N LYS A 387 -22.84 -5.19 1.40
CA LYS A 387 -23.64 -6.29 1.93
C LYS A 387 -24.83 -5.77 2.72
N GLU A 388 -24.58 -4.90 3.69
CA GLU A 388 -25.63 -4.37 4.56
C GLU A 388 -26.62 -3.48 3.79
N LEU A 389 -26.13 -2.64 2.88
CA LEU A 389 -26.96 -1.78 2.04
C LEU A 389 -27.88 -2.57 1.11
N LEU A 390 -27.34 -3.55 0.40
CA LEU A 390 -28.07 -4.29 -0.63
C LEU A 390 -28.92 -5.41 -0.02
N CYS A 391 -28.41 -6.14 0.96
CA CYS A 391 -29.00 -7.39 1.44
C CYS A 391 -29.24 -7.43 2.97
N GLY A 392 -28.89 -6.38 3.71
CA GLY A 392 -28.92 -6.39 5.17
C GLY A 392 -27.77 -7.21 5.80
N THR A 393 -27.57 -7.04 7.11
CA THR A 393 -26.51 -7.73 7.87
C THR A 393 -26.66 -9.26 7.84
N ASN A 394 -27.90 -9.74 7.81
CA ASN A 394 -28.28 -11.15 7.79
C ASN A 394 -28.55 -11.74 6.39
N ARG A 395 -28.37 -10.96 5.31
CA ARG A 395 -28.66 -11.36 3.91
C ARG A 395 -30.15 -11.61 3.59
N GLU A 396 -31.05 -11.10 4.42
CA GLU A 396 -32.52 -11.22 4.26
C GLU A 396 -33.22 -9.85 4.14
N GLY A 397 -32.48 -8.74 4.08
CA GLY A 397 -33.00 -7.37 4.11
C GLY A 397 -32.40 -6.47 3.03
N GLY A 398 -32.20 -5.19 3.36
CA GLY A 398 -31.62 -4.19 2.45
C GLY A 398 -32.49 -3.84 1.25
N LEU A 399 -31.90 -3.14 0.28
CA LEU A 399 -32.60 -2.68 -0.92
C LEU A 399 -33.27 -3.81 -1.72
N HIS A 400 -32.67 -5.00 -1.77
CA HIS A 400 -33.26 -6.15 -2.45
C HIS A 400 -34.60 -6.55 -1.85
N LYS A 401 -34.68 -6.62 -0.51
CA LYS A 401 -35.95 -6.95 0.16
C LYS A 401 -37.00 -5.85 0.00
N GLU A 402 -36.57 -4.59 0.01
CA GLU A 402 -37.45 -3.43 -0.12
C GLU A 402 -38.04 -3.25 -1.53
N MET A 403 -37.25 -3.54 -2.58
CA MET A 403 -37.64 -3.33 -3.97
C MET A 403 -38.23 -4.59 -4.61
N CYS A 404 -37.71 -5.77 -4.26
CA CYS A 404 -38.00 -7.05 -4.88
C CYS A 404 -38.39 -8.10 -3.83
N SER A 405 -39.38 -7.81 -2.99
CA SER A 405 -39.73 -8.66 -1.84
C SER A 405 -40.18 -10.09 -2.18
N HIS A 406 -40.53 -10.32 -3.45
CA HIS A 406 -41.00 -11.59 -4.02
C HIS A 406 -39.88 -12.44 -4.62
N GLU A 407 -38.70 -11.85 -4.88
CA GLU A 407 -37.52 -12.57 -5.37
C GLU A 407 -36.83 -13.35 -4.23
N PRO A 408 -36.00 -14.36 -4.55
CA PRO A 408 -35.24 -15.09 -3.55
C PRO A 408 -34.33 -14.16 -2.73
N SER A 409 -34.11 -14.48 -1.45
CA SER A 409 -33.16 -13.73 -0.62
C SER A 409 -31.71 -13.99 -1.03
N ALA A 410 -30.79 -13.11 -0.65
CA ALA A 410 -29.37 -13.30 -0.92
C ALA A 410 -28.83 -14.58 -0.24
N THR A 411 -29.41 -15.00 0.88
CA THR A 411 -29.10 -16.32 1.49
C THR A 411 -29.49 -17.48 0.58
N GLN A 412 -30.67 -17.42 -0.02
CA GLN A 412 -31.16 -18.46 -0.93
C GLN A 412 -30.32 -18.51 -2.21
N ALA A 413 -30.05 -17.35 -2.83
CA ALA A 413 -29.18 -17.25 -4.00
C ALA A 413 -27.76 -17.78 -3.72
N SER A 414 -27.16 -17.39 -2.58
CA SER A 414 -25.86 -17.94 -2.15
C SER A 414 -25.90 -19.45 -1.90
N ARG A 415 -27.01 -20.00 -1.41
CA ARG A 415 -27.15 -21.44 -1.18
C ARG A 415 -27.14 -22.21 -2.49
N MET A 416 -27.90 -21.76 -3.49
CA MET A 416 -27.92 -22.37 -4.83
C MET A 416 -26.50 -22.43 -5.43
N MET A 417 -25.74 -21.35 -5.33
CA MET A 417 -24.35 -21.33 -5.79
C MET A 417 -23.41 -22.24 -4.98
N LYS A 418 -23.65 -22.35 -3.66
CA LYS A 418 -22.84 -23.20 -2.77
C LYS A 418 -22.99 -24.69 -3.13
N GLU A 419 -24.21 -25.12 -3.48
CA GLU A 419 -24.51 -26.51 -3.83
C GLU A 419 -23.71 -26.99 -5.05
N VAL A 420 -23.46 -26.10 -6.02
CA VAL A 420 -22.69 -26.42 -7.23
C VAL A 420 -21.21 -26.01 -7.17
N GLN A 421 -20.70 -25.56 -6.01
CA GLN A 421 -19.34 -25.00 -5.90
C GLN A 421 -18.24 -26.01 -6.30
N SER A 422 -18.48 -27.30 -6.08
CA SER A 422 -17.59 -28.42 -6.44
C SER A 422 -17.86 -29.02 -7.83
N ASP A 423 -18.90 -28.56 -8.53
CA ASP A 423 -19.29 -29.10 -9.83
C ASP A 423 -18.45 -28.50 -10.98
N THR A 424 -18.71 -28.97 -12.20
CA THR A 424 -18.06 -28.49 -13.42
C THR A 424 -18.32 -27.00 -13.66
N SER A 425 -17.38 -26.33 -14.33
CA SER A 425 -17.52 -24.92 -14.72
C SER A 425 -18.81 -24.64 -15.50
N GLU A 426 -19.26 -25.59 -16.32
CA GLU A 426 -20.50 -25.47 -17.09
C GLU A 426 -21.75 -25.46 -16.18
N MET A 427 -21.81 -26.38 -15.22
CA MET A 427 -22.93 -26.45 -14.26
C MET A 427 -22.98 -25.18 -13.40
N ARG A 428 -21.83 -24.75 -12.90
CA ARG A 428 -21.69 -23.51 -12.12
C ARG A 428 -22.18 -22.29 -12.90
N ARG A 429 -21.80 -22.19 -14.18
CA ARG A 429 -22.24 -21.12 -15.08
C ARG A 429 -23.75 -21.14 -15.29
N ARG A 430 -24.34 -22.32 -15.52
CA ARG A 430 -25.78 -22.50 -15.71
C ARG A 430 -26.57 -22.00 -14.50
N VAL A 431 -26.24 -22.50 -13.31
CA VAL A 431 -26.90 -22.09 -12.05
C VAL A 431 -26.69 -20.61 -11.77
N PHE A 432 -25.49 -20.07 -12.01
CA PHE A 432 -25.25 -18.63 -11.85
C PHE A 432 -26.16 -17.78 -12.73
N VAL A 433 -26.36 -18.17 -13.99
CA VAL A 433 -27.27 -17.46 -14.92
C VAL A 433 -28.72 -17.58 -14.45
N GLU A 434 -29.16 -18.75 -13.98
CA GLU A 434 -30.50 -18.95 -13.41
C GLU A 434 -30.73 -18.06 -12.17
N VAL A 435 -29.76 -18.01 -11.26
CA VAL A 435 -29.80 -17.09 -10.10
C VAL A 435 -29.91 -15.64 -10.57
N CYS A 436 -29.12 -15.23 -11.56
CA CYS A 436 -29.18 -13.87 -12.07
C CYS A 436 -30.52 -13.52 -12.74
N GLN A 437 -31.22 -14.49 -13.34
CA GLN A 437 -32.54 -14.30 -13.92
C GLN A 437 -33.63 -14.11 -12.85
N GLN A 438 -33.44 -14.70 -11.67
CA GLN A 438 -34.39 -14.63 -10.56
C GLN A 438 -34.07 -13.53 -9.54
N TYR A 439 -32.91 -12.88 -9.69
CA TYR A 439 -32.39 -11.90 -8.74
C TYR A 439 -32.00 -10.62 -9.50
N SER A 440 -32.88 -9.62 -9.46
CA SER A 440 -32.77 -8.39 -10.25
C SER A 440 -31.87 -7.35 -9.56
N PRO A 441 -31.02 -6.60 -10.28
CA PRO A 441 -30.25 -5.53 -9.67
C PRO A 441 -31.17 -4.37 -9.23
N VAL A 442 -30.87 -3.77 -8.07
CA VAL A 442 -31.73 -2.77 -7.42
C VAL A 442 -31.00 -1.47 -7.05
N PHE A 443 -29.68 -1.40 -7.20
CA PHE A 443 -28.90 -0.29 -6.65
C PHE A 443 -29.25 1.08 -7.26
N ARG A 444 -29.76 1.15 -8.49
CA ARG A 444 -30.27 2.40 -9.09
C ARG A 444 -31.35 3.08 -8.25
N HIS A 445 -32.15 2.30 -7.51
CA HIS A 445 -33.24 2.82 -6.67
C HIS A 445 -32.75 3.62 -5.48
N PHE A 446 -31.53 3.36 -4.98
CA PHE A 446 -30.89 4.22 -3.99
C PHE A 446 -30.79 5.66 -4.48
N PHE A 447 -30.30 5.85 -5.72
CA PHE A 447 -30.11 7.18 -6.30
C PHE A 447 -31.44 7.88 -6.59
N TYR A 448 -32.46 7.15 -7.04
CA TYR A 448 -33.79 7.72 -7.29
C TYR A 448 -34.48 8.22 -6.01
N ARG A 449 -34.28 7.52 -4.88
CA ARG A 449 -34.87 7.90 -3.59
C ARG A 449 -34.12 9.04 -2.92
N GLN A 450 -32.79 9.06 -3.02
CA GLN A 450 -31.96 9.98 -2.22
C GLN A 450 -31.81 11.37 -2.86
N PHE A 451 -31.89 11.48 -4.20
CA PHE A 451 -31.59 12.73 -4.91
C PHE A 451 -32.78 13.20 -5.74
N PRO A 452 -33.59 14.17 -5.23
CA PRO A 452 -34.88 14.52 -5.82
C PRO A 452 -34.78 15.36 -7.10
N THR A 453 -33.67 16.07 -7.31
CA THR A 453 -33.47 16.92 -8.50
C THR A 453 -32.51 16.27 -9.49
N ALA A 454 -32.82 16.36 -10.79
CA ALA A 454 -31.99 15.80 -11.85
C ALA A 454 -30.53 16.29 -11.83
N GLN A 455 -30.29 17.56 -11.47
CA GLN A 455 -28.94 18.14 -11.38
C GLN A 455 -28.10 17.48 -10.28
N ILE A 456 -28.63 17.38 -9.06
CA ILE A 456 -27.93 16.73 -7.93
C ILE A 456 -27.75 15.24 -8.22
N TRP A 457 -28.79 14.57 -8.73
CA TRP A 457 -28.71 13.17 -9.13
C TRP A 457 -27.58 12.94 -10.13
N ARG A 458 -27.49 13.77 -11.18
CA ARG A 458 -26.44 13.66 -12.20
C ARG A 458 -25.05 13.83 -11.60
N GLN A 459 -24.86 14.83 -10.74
CA GLN A 459 -23.59 15.07 -10.06
C GLN A 459 -23.17 13.89 -9.16
N LYS A 460 -24.14 13.26 -8.48
CA LYS A 460 -23.89 12.11 -7.61
C LYS A 460 -23.59 10.84 -8.41
N ILE A 461 -24.25 10.63 -9.54
CA ILE A 461 -23.91 9.57 -10.49
C ILE A 461 -22.50 9.76 -11.08
N ASP A 462 -22.12 10.98 -11.44
CA ASP A 462 -20.76 11.26 -11.92
C ASP A 462 -19.71 11.00 -10.83
N THR A 463 -20.01 11.36 -9.56
CA THR A 463 -19.13 11.07 -8.42
C THR A 463 -19.01 9.57 -8.15
N TYR A 464 -20.13 8.85 -8.20
CA TYR A 464 -20.19 7.39 -8.09
C TYR A 464 -19.34 6.71 -9.15
N ARG A 465 -19.52 7.09 -10.43
CA ARG A 465 -18.77 6.55 -11.56
C ARG A 465 -17.27 6.79 -11.41
N GLN A 466 -16.87 8.02 -11.08
CA GLN A 466 -15.46 8.37 -10.88
C GLN A 466 -14.83 7.58 -9.72
N SER A 467 -15.54 7.43 -8.60
CA SER A 467 -15.07 6.64 -7.47
C SER A 467 -14.92 5.16 -7.85
N LEU A 468 -15.92 4.57 -8.53
CA LEU A 468 -15.89 3.19 -9.01
C LEU A 468 -14.74 2.95 -9.99
N ALA A 469 -14.55 3.85 -10.95
CA ALA A 469 -13.47 3.76 -11.93
C ALA A 469 -12.10 3.76 -11.25
N THR A 470 -11.91 4.66 -10.29
CA THR A 470 -10.64 4.81 -9.57
C THR A 470 -10.34 3.58 -8.73
N TRP A 471 -11.29 3.13 -7.92
CA TRP A 471 -11.12 1.92 -7.12
C TRP A 471 -10.85 0.69 -7.97
N SER A 472 -11.53 0.55 -9.11
CA SER A 472 -11.38 -0.60 -10.00
C SER A 472 -9.98 -0.67 -10.61
N VAL A 473 -9.48 0.44 -11.17
CA VAL A 473 -8.13 0.50 -11.75
C VAL A 473 -7.07 0.29 -10.68
N VAL A 474 -7.22 0.92 -9.51
CA VAL A 474 -6.22 0.85 -8.42
C VAL A 474 -6.18 -0.53 -7.76
N CYS A 475 -7.33 -1.15 -7.50
CA CYS A 475 -7.38 -2.54 -7.01
C CYS A 475 -6.70 -3.50 -7.98
N TYR A 476 -6.94 -3.34 -9.29
CA TYR A 476 -6.27 -4.14 -10.30
C TYR A 476 -4.76 -3.88 -10.32
N MET A 477 -4.30 -2.63 -10.24
CA MET A 477 -2.85 -2.33 -10.20
C MET A 477 -2.18 -2.98 -8.98
N VAL A 478 -2.69 -2.72 -7.78
CA VAL A 478 -2.19 -3.28 -6.52
C VAL A 478 -2.31 -4.81 -6.48
N GLY A 479 -3.28 -5.38 -7.21
CA GLY A 479 -3.65 -6.78 -7.06
C GLY A 479 -4.31 -7.04 -5.71
N LEU A 480 -5.17 -6.10 -5.28
CA LEU A 480 -5.94 -6.19 -4.04
C LEU A 480 -7.09 -7.19 -4.21
N GLY A 481 -7.12 -8.22 -3.36
CA GLY A 481 -8.12 -9.28 -3.36
C GLY A 481 -8.98 -9.32 -2.10
N ASP A 482 -9.79 -10.37 -1.99
CA ASP A 482 -10.83 -10.53 -0.94
C ASP A 482 -11.83 -9.36 -0.93
N ARG A 483 -12.29 -8.99 -2.13
CA ARG A 483 -13.17 -7.83 -2.37
C ARG A 483 -14.65 -8.23 -2.34
N HIS A 484 -15.05 -8.98 -1.31
CA HIS A 484 -16.45 -9.32 -1.08
C HIS A 484 -17.26 -8.12 -0.57
N ALA A 485 -18.59 -8.19 -0.66
CA ALA A 485 -19.48 -7.04 -0.37
C ALA A 485 -19.40 -6.48 1.07
N SER A 486 -18.83 -7.20 2.05
CA SER A 486 -18.59 -6.66 3.39
C SER A 486 -17.35 -5.75 3.49
N ASN A 487 -16.37 -5.90 2.58
CA ASN A 487 -15.09 -5.16 2.57
C ASN A 487 -15.13 -3.93 1.65
N ILE A 488 -16.26 -3.70 0.99
CA ILE A 488 -16.50 -2.52 0.17
C ILE A 488 -17.61 -1.74 0.85
N LEU A 489 -17.24 -0.59 1.39
CA LEU A 489 -18.15 0.35 2.01
C LEU A 489 -18.60 1.39 0.99
N PHE A 490 -19.80 1.89 1.19
CA PHE A 490 -20.43 2.93 0.37
C PHE A 490 -20.85 4.09 1.26
N ASP A 491 -20.33 5.28 0.96
CA ASP A 491 -20.78 6.52 1.58
C ASP A 491 -22.07 6.98 0.91
N GLN A 492 -23.19 6.90 1.62
CA GLN A 492 -24.50 7.22 1.06
C GLN A 492 -24.67 8.71 0.77
N LYS A 493 -23.94 9.59 1.47
CA LYS A 493 -24.03 11.04 1.27
C LYS A 493 -23.14 11.47 0.11
N GLU A 494 -21.91 11.00 0.07
CA GLU A 494 -20.94 11.38 -0.95
C GLU A 494 -21.04 10.55 -2.23
N CYS A 495 -21.70 9.39 -2.16
CA CYS A 495 -21.80 8.39 -3.25
C CYS A 495 -20.43 7.88 -3.72
N THR A 496 -19.50 7.71 -2.79
CA THR A 496 -18.15 7.20 -3.04
C THR A 496 -17.92 5.87 -2.34
N PHE A 497 -17.06 5.03 -2.89
CA PHE A 497 -16.65 3.79 -2.27
C PHE A 497 -15.45 3.98 -1.34
N VAL A 498 -15.34 3.09 -0.36
CA VAL A 498 -14.15 2.89 0.47
C VAL A 498 -13.89 1.40 0.59
N HIS A 499 -12.69 0.94 0.27
CA HIS A 499 -12.33 -0.45 0.46
C HIS A 499 -11.58 -0.58 1.78
N ILE A 500 -11.95 -1.56 2.60
CA ILE A 500 -11.32 -1.85 3.89
C ILE A 500 -10.68 -3.25 3.89
N ASP A 501 -9.96 -3.57 4.96
CA ASP A 501 -9.31 -4.87 5.16
C ASP A 501 -8.32 -5.20 4.04
N LEU A 502 -7.18 -4.51 4.02
CA LEU A 502 -6.29 -4.45 2.85
C LEU A 502 -5.20 -5.53 2.86
N GLY A 503 -5.33 -6.58 3.66
CA GLY A 503 -4.27 -7.59 3.88
C GLY A 503 -3.93 -8.45 2.65
N MET A 504 -4.83 -8.56 1.67
CA MET A 504 -4.67 -9.44 0.51
C MET A 504 -4.17 -8.70 -0.73
N ILE A 505 -2.89 -8.30 -0.77
CA ILE A 505 -2.30 -7.50 -1.86
C ILE A 505 -1.43 -8.29 -2.83
N LEU A 506 -1.01 -7.66 -3.94
CA LEU A 506 -0.01 -8.16 -4.87
C LEU A 506 -0.32 -9.57 -5.41
N GLU A 507 -1.60 -9.83 -5.70
CA GLU A 507 -2.12 -11.12 -6.20
C GLU A 507 -2.03 -12.27 -5.18
N TYR A 508 -1.80 -11.98 -3.90
CA TYR A 508 -1.70 -13.01 -2.86
C TYR A 508 -3.01 -13.78 -2.68
N SER A 509 -4.17 -13.14 -2.86
CA SER A 509 -5.49 -13.79 -2.82
C SER A 509 -5.63 -14.94 -3.81
N LYS A 510 -5.08 -14.79 -5.02
CA LYS A 510 -5.16 -15.83 -6.05
C LYS A 510 -4.34 -17.08 -5.72
N ARG A 511 -3.36 -16.97 -4.83
CA ARG A 511 -2.44 -18.06 -4.47
C ARG A 511 -2.84 -18.75 -3.17
N SER A 512 -3.47 -18.03 -2.26
CA SER A 512 -3.71 -18.47 -0.88
C SER A 512 -5.17 -18.87 -0.60
N LEU A 513 -6.13 -18.30 -1.32
CA LEU A 513 -7.54 -18.64 -1.11
C LEU A 513 -7.88 -20.01 -1.70
N PRO A 514 -8.67 -20.86 -0.99
CA PRO A 514 -9.11 -22.15 -1.51
C PRO A 514 -9.88 -22.05 -2.84
N VAL A 515 -10.65 -20.98 -3.01
CA VAL A 515 -11.32 -20.63 -4.27
C VAL A 515 -10.77 -19.27 -4.71
N PRO A 516 -9.84 -19.23 -5.68
CA PRO A 516 -9.23 -17.99 -6.14
C PRO A 516 -10.24 -17.04 -6.80
N GLU A 517 -10.09 -15.75 -6.57
CA GLU A 517 -10.87 -14.73 -7.27
C GLU A 517 -10.52 -14.70 -8.77
N GLN A 518 -11.55 -14.85 -9.62
CA GLN A 518 -11.44 -14.96 -11.08
C GLN A 518 -11.67 -13.64 -11.82
N VAL A 519 -12.02 -12.58 -11.12
CA VAL A 519 -12.26 -11.24 -11.69
C VAL A 519 -11.15 -10.26 -11.29
N PRO A 520 -10.82 -9.27 -12.13
CA PRO A 520 -9.76 -8.30 -11.81
C PRO A 520 -10.16 -7.29 -10.71
N PHE A 521 -11.46 -7.01 -10.58
CA PHE A 521 -12.06 -6.14 -9.57
C PHE A 521 -13.57 -6.41 -9.49
N ARG A 522 -14.24 -5.91 -8.43
CA ARG A 522 -15.68 -6.07 -8.25
C ARG A 522 -16.47 -5.00 -9.03
N ILE A 523 -17.01 -5.38 -10.18
CA ILE A 523 -18.02 -4.61 -10.91
C ILE A 523 -19.17 -5.56 -11.28
N THR A 524 -19.98 -5.90 -10.28
CA THR A 524 -21.10 -6.84 -10.40
C THR A 524 -22.38 -6.12 -10.87
N ARG A 525 -23.49 -6.85 -11.01
CA ARG A 525 -24.72 -6.34 -11.63
C ARG A 525 -25.35 -5.20 -10.83
N ASP A 526 -25.41 -5.28 -9.49
CA ASP A 526 -25.90 -4.16 -8.67
C ASP A 526 -24.95 -2.97 -8.76
N VAL A 527 -23.63 -3.20 -8.73
CA VAL A 527 -22.64 -2.12 -8.81
C VAL A 527 -22.73 -1.37 -10.16
N LEU A 528 -23.04 -2.07 -11.25
CA LEU A 528 -23.23 -1.45 -12.55
C LEU A 528 -24.59 -0.79 -12.74
N ASP A 529 -25.60 -1.22 -11.98
CA ASP A 529 -26.99 -0.85 -12.18
C ASP A 529 -27.24 0.67 -12.34
N PRO A 530 -26.64 1.56 -11.54
CA PRO A 530 -26.84 3.00 -11.69
C PRO A 530 -26.24 3.59 -12.98
N LEU A 531 -25.38 2.85 -13.68
CA LEU A 531 -24.56 3.32 -14.81
C LEU A 531 -24.91 2.65 -16.14
N LEU A 532 -25.77 1.63 -16.16
CA LEU A 532 -26.01 0.79 -17.35
C LEU A 532 -26.47 1.59 -18.57
N ILE A 533 -27.21 2.69 -18.38
CA ILE A 533 -27.66 3.56 -19.49
C ILE A 533 -26.50 4.22 -20.24
N GLU A 534 -25.34 4.38 -19.61
CA GLU A 534 -24.14 4.97 -20.23
C GLU A 534 -23.30 3.94 -21.00
N GLY A 535 -23.64 2.65 -20.89
CA GLY A 535 -22.83 1.55 -21.41
C GLY A 535 -21.62 1.21 -20.52
N ILE A 536 -21.06 0.01 -20.72
CA ILE A 536 -19.94 -0.51 -19.93
C ILE A 536 -18.62 -0.33 -20.70
N GLU A 537 -18.38 -1.13 -21.74
CA GLU A 537 -17.08 -1.17 -22.46
C GLU A 537 -16.78 0.07 -23.30
N ASN A 538 -17.83 0.74 -23.79
CA ASN A 538 -17.76 1.96 -24.59
C ASN A 538 -18.43 3.15 -23.89
N GLY A 539 -18.70 3.01 -22.59
CA GLY A 539 -19.36 4.05 -21.81
C GLY A 539 -18.37 4.92 -21.04
N ARG A 540 -18.92 5.88 -20.30
CA ARG A 540 -18.14 6.84 -19.52
C ARG A 540 -17.30 6.18 -18.42
N LEU A 541 -17.73 5.03 -17.90
CA LEU A 541 -16.95 4.27 -16.92
C LEU A 541 -15.62 3.81 -17.52
N ALA A 542 -15.63 3.29 -18.76
CA ALA A 542 -14.41 2.89 -19.45
C ALA A 542 -13.50 4.09 -19.76
N GLU A 543 -14.07 5.25 -20.11
CA GLU A 543 -13.31 6.49 -20.32
C GLU A 543 -12.59 6.94 -19.04
N ASP A 544 -13.32 7.00 -17.92
CA ASP A 544 -12.76 7.40 -16.62
C ASP A 544 -11.66 6.40 -16.18
N CYS A 545 -11.90 5.09 -16.32
CA CYS A 545 -10.90 4.05 -16.08
C CYS A 545 -9.65 4.21 -16.97
N THR A 546 -9.83 4.55 -18.25
CA THR A 546 -8.72 4.73 -19.21
C THR A 546 -7.82 5.89 -18.80
N LYS A 547 -8.41 7.04 -18.43
CA LYS A 547 -7.65 8.22 -17.97
C LYS A 547 -6.83 7.90 -16.71
N ILE A 548 -7.42 7.18 -15.76
CA ILE A 548 -6.76 6.80 -14.51
C ILE A 548 -5.61 5.83 -14.81
N MET A 549 -5.84 4.83 -15.67
CA MET A 549 -4.80 3.90 -16.11
C MET A 549 -3.63 4.64 -16.77
N GLU A 550 -3.89 5.59 -17.65
CA GLU A 550 -2.86 6.40 -18.30
C GLU A 550 -2.04 7.19 -17.28
N LYS A 551 -2.68 7.83 -16.29
CA LYS A 551 -1.99 8.55 -15.23
C LYS A 551 -1.08 7.65 -14.39
N LEU A 552 -1.54 6.44 -14.06
CA LEU A 552 -0.72 5.46 -13.33
C LEU A 552 0.46 4.97 -14.17
N LYS A 553 0.27 4.77 -15.49
CA LYS A 553 1.34 4.38 -16.42
C LYS A 553 2.38 5.49 -16.62
N GLU A 554 1.93 6.74 -16.75
CA GLU A 554 2.80 7.94 -16.80
C GLU A 554 3.69 8.04 -15.56
N ASN A 555 3.15 7.68 -14.39
CA ASN A 555 3.83 7.75 -13.09
C ASN A 555 4.32 6.37 -12.60
N ASN A 556 4.59 5.43 -13.50
CA ASN A 556 4.92 4.04 -13.15
C ASN A 556 6.09 3.90 -12.16
N LYS A 557 7.05 4.83 -12.17
CA LYS A 557 8.21 4.82 -11.25
C LYS A 557 7.84 5.14 -9.82
N VAL A 558 6.86 6.02 -9.63
CA VAL A 558 6.34 6.34 -8.29
C VAL A 558 5.61 5.13 -7.74
N ILE A 559 4.73 4.52 -8.54
CA ILE A 559 3.97 3.31 -8.17
C ILE A 559 4.91 2.14 -7.84
N LEU A 560 5.90 1.87 -8.70
CA LEU A 560 6.90 0.83 -8.45
C LEU A 560 7.78 1.15 -7.23
N GLY A 561 8.15 2.42 -7.02
CA GLY A 561 8.94 2.85 -5.87
C GLY A 561 8.19 2.61 -4.55
N VAL A 562 6.90 2.99 -4.50
CA VAL A 562 6.03 2.69 -3.34
C VAL A 562 5.94 1.17 -3.14
N ALA A 563 5.57 0.40 -4.18
CA ALA A 563 5.41 -1.06 -4.07
C ALA A 563 6.69 -1.80 -3.66
N SER A 564 7.86 -1.40 -4.19
CA SER A 564 9.16 -1.92 -3.76
C SER A 564 9.40 -1.69 -2.28
N ALA A 565 8.98 -0.52 -1.79
CA ALA A 565 9.10 -0.15 -0.40
C ALA A 565 8.10 -0.96 0.48
N ILE A 566 6.84 -1.16 0.02
CA ILE A 566 5.85 -2.05 0.66
C ILE A 566 6.44 -3.45 0.89
N LEU A 567 7.02 -4.04 -0.14
CA LEU A 567 7.53 -5.41 -0.08
C LEU A 567 8.71 -5.54 0.87
N ARG A 568 9.63 -4.56 0.92
CA ARG A 568 10.77 -4.58 1.84
C ARG A 568 10.34 -4.60 3.31
N GLU A 569 9.28 -3.87 3.65
CA GLU A 569 8.78 -3.77 5.03
C GLU A 569 7.94 -4.97 5.48
N THR A 570 7.30 -5.67 4.53
CA THR A 570 6.30 -6.72 4.81
C THR A 570 6.82 -8.15 4.64
N MET A 571 8.13 -8.31 4.38
CA MET A 571 8.80 -9.60 4.14
C MET A 571 8.53 -10.68 5.20
N SER A 572 8.11 -10.32 6.42
CA SER A 572 7.76 -11.28 7.46
C SER A 572 6.49 -12.09 7.16
N ASN A 573 5.57 -11.55 6.35
CA ASN A 573 4.23 -12.11 6.16
C ASN A 573 4.11 -12.94 4.87
N PHE A 574 4.97 -12.70 3.88
CA PHE A 574 5.10 -13.52 2.66
C PHE A 574 6.10 -14.67 2.86
N ARG A 575 5.97 -15.44 3.95
CA ARG A 575 6.95 -16.48 4.32
C ARG A 575 7.14 -17.51 3.19
N GLU A 576 8.35 -17.52 2.62
CA GLU A 576 8.93 -18.70 1.98
C GLU A 576 9.52 -19.61 3.07
N ALA A 577 9.36 -20.92 2.92
CA ALA A 577 9.80 -21.92 3.90
C ALA A 577 11.34 -22.08 3.99
N GLU A 578 12.13 -21.46 3.11
CA GLU A 578 13.60 -21.60 3.12
C GLU A 578 14.27 -20.28 2.68
N GLN A 579 14.63 -19.43 3.64
CA GLN A 579 15.49 -18.28 3.36
C GLN A 579 16.95 -18.74 3.31
N SER A 580 17.51 -18.79 2.10
CA SER A 580 18.97 -18.71 1.92
C SER A 580 19.38 -17.23 2.02
N SER A 581 20.36 -16.94 2.87
CA SER A 581 20.82 -15.60 3.20
C SER A 581 21.19 -14.77 1.95
N GLY A 582 20.54 -13.62 1.76
CA GLY A 582 20.98 -12.57 0.84
C GLY A 582 20.25 -12.44 -0.51
N ARG A 583 19.16 -13.16 -0.77
CA ARG A 583 18.32 -12.95 -1.97
C ARG A 583 16.96 -12.35 -1.59
N PRO A 584 16.42 -11.40 -2.39
CA PRO A 584 15.01 -11.01 -2.26
C PRO A 584 14.11 -12.24 -2.38
N SER A 585 12.99 -12.27 -1.65
CA SER A 585 12.00 -13.34 -1.79
C SER A 585 11.55 -13.42 -3.25
N TYR A 586 11.54 -14.62 -3.81
CA TYR A 586 11.06 -14.89 -5.16
C TYR A 586 9.62 -14.37 -5.34
N ILE A 587 8.78 -14.48 -4.30
CA ILE A 587 7.42 -13.93 -4.28
C ILE A 587 7.43 -12.40 -4.48
N SER A 588 8.34 -11.69 -3.82
CA SER A 588 8.46 -10.23 -3.92
C SER A 588 8.90 -9.79 -5.32
N GLU A 589 9.89 -10.48 -5.90
CA GLU A 589 10.32 -10.21 -7.28
C GLU A 589 9.20 -10.48 -8.29
N MET A 590 8.46 -11.58 -8.13
CA MET A 590 7.31 -11.89 -8.97
C MET A 590 6.19 -10.84 -8.84
N ALA A 591 5.92 -10.35 -7.64
CA ALA A 591 4.90 -9.35 -7.40
C ALA A 591 5.23 -8.02 -8.10
N ILE A 592 6.48 -7.54 -7.97
CA ILE A 592 6.95 -6.34 -8.68
C ILE A 592 6.96 -6.57 -10.19
N GLY A 593 7.40 -7.74 -10.65
CA GLY A 593 7.35 -8.11 -12.07
C GLY A 593 5.92 -8.04 -12.62
N ARG A 594 4.95 -8.59 -11.89
CA ARG A 594 3.54 -8.56 -12.27
C ARG A 594 2.98 -7.13 -12.32
N LEU A 595 3.27 -6.31 -11.30
CA LEU A 595 2.88 -4.90 -11.29
C LEU A 595 3.48 -4.15 -12.48
N ARG A 596 4.74 -4.41 -12.80
CA ARG A 596 5.44 -3.83 -13.96
C ARG A 596 4.77 -4.24 -15.27
N ASP A 597 4.38 -5.49 -15.43
CA ASP A 597 3.68 -5.97 -16.63
C ASP A 597 2.32 -5.29 -16.80
N LYS A 598 1.55 -5.12 -15.71
CA LYS A 598 0.28 -4.37 -15.74
C LYS A 598 0.47 -2.92 -16.17
N LEU A 599 1.49 -2.24 -15.63
CA LEU A 599 1.83 -0.85 -15.98
C LEU A 599 2.34 -0.73 -17.44
N ARG A 600 2.96 -1.78 -17.99
CA ARG A 600 3.35 -1.83 -19.41
C ARG A 600 2.21 -2.25 -20.34
N GLY A 601 1.15 -2.85 -19.81
CA GLY A 601 0.06 -3.43 -20.59
C GLY A 601 0.44 -4.76 -21.25
N THR A 602 1.37 -5.51 -20.67
CA THR A 602 1.88 -6.81 -21.18
C THR A 602 1.46 -7.99 -20.28
N ASP A 603 0.46 -7.81 -19.42
CA ASP A 603 0.11 -8.76 -18.36
C ASP A 603 -0.64 -10.03 -18.84
N ASP A 604 -1.01 -10.07 -20.12
CA ASP A 604 -1.85 -11.13 -20.72
C ASP A 604 -1.35 -11.53 -22.12
N GLY A 605 -0.15 -11.07 -22.49
CA GLY A 605 0.39 -11.29 -23.82
C GLY A 605 1.77 -10.68 -24.00
N VAL A 606 2.40 -11.00 -25.14
CA VAL A 606 3.76 -10.55 -25.45
C VAL A 606 3.78 -9.08 -25.90
N THR A 607 2.66 -8.57 -26.41
CA THR A 607 2.55 -7.20 -26.94
C THR A 607 1.91 -6.24 -25.93
N ALA A 608 2.46 -5.03 -25.85
CA ALA A 608 1.92 -3.98 -25.00
C ALA A 608 0.57 -3.47 -25.55
N GLN A 609 -0.46 -3.53 -24.72
CA GLN A 609 -1.79 -3.01 -25.03
C GLN A 609 -1.90 -1.51 -24.71
N SER A 610 -2.67 -0.79 -25.52
CA SER A 610 -3.10 0.57 -25.15
C SER A 610 -3.94 0.54 -23.88
N SER A 611 -3.94 1.63 -23.12
CA SER A 611 -4.73 1.73 -21.88
C SER A 611 -6.21 1.46 -22.12
N ASN A 612 -6.77 1.97 -23.22
CA ASN A 612 -8.16 1.72 -23.58
C ASN A 612 -8.45 0.23 -23.83
N LEU A 613 -7.59 -0.47 -24.59
CA LEU A 613 -7.77 -1.89 -24.88
C LEU A 613 -7.65 -2.74 -23.60
N GLN A 614 -6.69 -2.42 -22.75
CA GLN A 614 -6.51 -3.07 -21.45
C GLN A 614 -7.75 -2.89 -20.56
N ILE A 615 -8.29 -1.67 -20.46
CA ILE A 615 -9.50 -1.40 -19.67
C ILE A 615 -10.71 -2.14 -20.20
N ARG A 616 -10.95 -2.13 -21.51
CA ARG A 616 -12.08 -2.87 -22.12
C ARG A 616 -12.02 -4.35 -21.80
N ARG A 617 -10.84 -4.96 -21.91
CA ARG A 617 -10.63 -6.35 -21.50
C ARG A 617 -10.97 -6.56 -20.03
N LEU A 618 -10.41 -5.72 -19.14
CA LEU A 618 -10.64 -5.87 -17.70
C LEU A 618 -12.11 -5.72 -17.30
N LEU A 619 -12.83 -4.79 -17.92
CA LEU A 619 -14.27 -4.64 -17.71
C LEU A 619 -15.03 -5.90 -18.16
N ARG A 620 -14.73 -6.42 -19.35
CA ARG A 620 -15.32 -7.66 -19.87
C ARG A 620 -15.06 -8.85 -18.95
N ASP A 621 -13.83 -8.97 -18.45
CA ASP A 621 -13.44 -10.05 -17.55
C ASP A 621 -14.12 -9.92 -16.18
N ALA A 622 -14.32 -8.70 -15.68
CA ALA A 622 -15.01 -8.42 -14.42
C ALA A 622 -16.51 -8.73 -14.48
N THR A 623 -17.13 -8.58 -15.65
CA THR A 623 -18.57 -8.84 -15.86
C THR A 623 -18.86 -10.20 -16.48
N SER A 624 -17.84 -11.02 -16.78
CA SER A 624 -18.01 -12.31 -17.43
C SER A 624 -18.73 -13.31 -16.53
N SER A 625 -19.85 -13.85 -16.99
CA SER A 625 -20.57 -14.93 -16.30
C SER A 625 -19.69 -16.17 -16.09
N ASP A 626 -18.73 -16.42 -16.97
CA ASP A 626 -17.79 -17.54 -16.83
C ASP A 626 -16.83 -17.31 -15.67
N ASN A 627 -16.38 -16.07 -15.45
CA ASN A 627 -15.51 -15.74 -14.31
C ASN A 627 -16.32 -15.65 -13.01
N LEU A 628 -17.46 -14.96 -13.03
CA LEU A 628 -18.32 -14.73 -11.86
C LEU A 628 -18.92 -16.02 -11.30
N SER A 629 -19.34 -16.96 -12.15
CA SER A 629 -19.82 -18.28 -11.71
C SER A 629 -18.74 -19.13 -11.03
N ARG A 630 -17.47 -18.83 -11.31
CA ARG A 630 -16.32 -19.50 -10.71
C ARG A 630 -15.86 -18.90 -9.37
N MET A 631 -16.48 -17.81 -8.93
CA MET A 631 -16.20 -17.18 -7.63
C MET A 631 -16.72 -18.02 -6.45
N PHE A 632 -16.22 -17.72 -5.26
CA PHE A 632 -16.74 -18.27 -4.01
C PHE A 632 -18.17 -17.77 -3.74
N PHE A 633 -19.11 -18.66 -3.37
CA PHE A 633 -20.51 -18.28 -3.13
C PHE A 633 -20.68 -17.13 -2.10
N GLY A 634 -19.79 -17.06 -1.09
CA GLY A 634 -19.81 -16.00 -0.06
C GLY A 634 -19.35 -14.64 -0.57
N TRP A 635 -18.68 -14.58 -1.72
CA TRP A 635 -18.35 -13.33 -2.43
C TRP A 635 -19.60 -12.66 -3.03
N MET A 636 -20.70 -13.43 -3.17
CA MET A 636 -21.99 -13.01 -3.72
C MET A 636 -21.85 -12.35 -5.10
N PRO A 637 -21.46 -13.13 -6.13
CA PRO A 637 -21.21 -12.61 -7.47
C PRO A 637 -22.48 -12.23 -8.26
N PHE A 638 -23.65 -12.64 -7.77
CA PHE A 638 -24.96 -12.32 -8.36
C PHE A 638 -25.47 -10.92 -8.01
N LEU A 639 -24.85 -10.27 -7.02
CA LEU A 639 -25.06 -8.86 -6.69
C LEU A 639 -24.46 -7.95 -7.77
#